data_AF-A0A1V5NSE7-F1
#
_entry.id   AF-A0A1V5NSE7-F1
#
_cell.length_a   1.000
_cell.length_b   1.000
_cell.length_c   1.000
_cell.angle_alpha   90.00
_cell.angle_beta   90.00
_cell.angle_gamma   90.00
#
_symmetry.space_group_name_H-M   'P 1'
#
loop_
_entity.id
_entity.type
_entity.pdbx_description
1 polymer ?
#
loop_
_entity_poly.entity_id
_entity_poly.type
_entity_poly.pdbx_seq_one_letter_code
_entity_poly.pdbx_strand_id
1 'polypeptide(L)'
;MKHQIVNIIVDLLGERSLPLVRRLLSSTEQEYRILAVESLGRLPGDEPAQLLLRCLSDPHRIVSDYASECLARKQNLNLDLLLEHLSTDDENLRFLVIKTIGSIGGLALNPIIRILEQGNKQERLFLLGVLQRITPNPKLIDVLISLLGDPNWPVRNATANCLRSYGEVAVPAVVRMLNAPSEDIQYWSKRILLLMGPAAVTVLTTILEEGTDGSLIPHIIAALLAMNSAEAVPAVTRFLQQSDDNRVNSVFAGIGEITSREVVENILNLLTHPEERIARWLAVLLSKVRKPHLKRSVLLGLNHSNETCRYYVLDALKHWGNLTEAELKGIIRQLELEKTRRNILAVADVLSGYPLPFVIFAIKEYLKICNADLMLDLMLIFATVDHQGFGPMLAELLNMRSELIQIEHIERVGKVLGLIFKARPEGILQGLSSPTMAFRLCCIVALEQIEDKRVAFALMDNLNTRDTPEILERAVKILARFFFSDDFRLKGAVTDFLLSLGLVIVKPLSEFVETIENDIDRKALVDLIESVGGKVEQSLLRKKGEQKVVLSDDHLDNVLERRKQAMAELEKYDRIIQEAHTLELTIMFTDVKGYTAFSAKASLSEVMSMLKQHDEIMMPIIEKHSGKIVKKIGDAFLIIFEQPAKALLAAIAIQRRLKEHNTSTSEEHRLALRIAINTGSVICRENDVFGDAVNVASRLEGIADAGEIVISEATSTQVDATIFELLPHGEHKLKGIEKPVKTFRVAW
;
A
#
# COMPACT_ATOMS: atom_id res chain seq x y z
N MET A 1 28.20 -69.85 1.37
CA MET A 1 28.44 -70.89 0.35
C MET A 1 27.56 -70.73 -0.89
N LYS A 2 26.21 -70.79 -0.80
CA LYS A 2 25.32 -70.65 -1.99
C LYS A 2 25.45 -69.30 -2.73
N HIS A 3 25.51 -68.18 -2.01
CA HIS A 3 25.73 -66.84 -2.61
C HIS A 3 27.06 -66.75 -3.38
N GLN A 4 28.14 -67.30 -2.83
CA GLN A 4 29.46 -67.31 -3.47
C GLN A 4 29.47 -68.15 -4.76
N ILE A 5 28.75 -69.28 -4.78
CA ILE A 5 28.63 -70.11 -5.98
C ILE A 5 27.90 -69.36 -7.09
N VAL A 6 26.80 -68.68 -6.79
CA VAL A 6 26.07 -67.88 -7.77
C VAL A 6 26.94 -66.76 -8.33
N ASN A 7 27.67 -66.04 -7.46
CA ASN A 7 28.58 -64.98 -7.89
C ASN A 7 29.66 -65.51 -8.84
N ILE A 8 30.31 -66.63 -8.50
CA ILE A 8 31.32 -67.26 -9.35
C ILE A 8 30.74 -67.65 -10.72
N ILE A 9 29.53 -68.21 -10.75
CA ILE A 9 28.87 -68.61 -12.01
C ILE A 9 28.55 -67.39 -12.88
N VAL A 10 28.04 -66.31 -12.28
CA VAL A 10 27.72 -65.05 -12.99
C VAL A 10 28.99 -64.42 -13.55
N ASP A 11 30.06 -64.38 -12.76
CA ASP A 11 31.35 -63.81 -13.17
C ASP A 11 32.01 -64.64 -14.30
N LEU A 12 31.85 -65.97 -14.29
CA LEU A 12 32.41 -66.85 -15.33
C LEU A 12 31.60 -66.89 -16.63
N LEU A 13 30.26 -66.86 -16.53
CA LEU A 13 29.37 -67.08 -17.69
C LEU A 13 28.80 -65.78 -18.28
N GLY A 14 28.91 -64.65 -17.57
CA GLY A 14 28.33 -63.38 -18.01
C GLY A 14 26.83 -63.51 -18.30
N GLU A 15 26.36 -62.93 -19.42
CA GLU A 15 24.94 -63.00 -19.82
C GLU A 15 24.41 -64.43 -20.01
N ARG A 16 25.26 -65.43 -20.27
CA ARG A 16 24.83 -66.84 -20.36
C ARG A 16 24.32 -67.39 -19.02
N SER A 17 24.55 -66.68 -17.92
CA SER A 17 23.98 -67.00 -16.60
C SER A 17 22.52 -66.57 -16.42
N LEU A 18 21.95 -65.79 -17.35
CA LEU A 18 20.58 -65.24 -17.23
C LEU A 18 19.47 -66.26 -16.94
N PRO A 19 19.48 -67.50 -17.49
CA PRO A 19 18.49 -68.51 -17.11
C PRO A 19 18.50 -68.85 -15.60
N LEU A 20 19.69 -68.89 -14.99
CA LEU A 20 19.85 -69.09 -13.55
C LEU A 20 19.31 -67.88 -12.78
N VAL A 21 19.65 -66.67 -13.22
CA VAL A 21 19.21 -65.41 -12.60
C VAL A 21 17.68 -65.26 -12.66
N ARG A 22 17.04 -65.59 -13.79
CA ARG A 22 15.56 -65.62 -13.93
C ARG A 22 14.90 -66.58 -12.94
N ARG A 23 15.51 -67.74 -12.72
CA ARG A 23 15.01 -68.71 -11.74
C ARG A 23 15.10 -68.17 -10.31
N LEU A 24 16.17 -67.45 -9.98
CA LEU A 24 16.32 -66.79 -8.68
C LEU A 24 15.30 -65.65 -8.49
N LEU A 25 15.00 -64.88 -9.54
CA LEU A 25 13.95 -63.85 -9.50
C LEU A 25 12.55 -64.44 -9.24
N SER A 26 12.26 -65.63 -9.76
CA SER A 26 10.98 -66.32 -9.53
C SER A 26 10.84 -66.96 -8.14
N SER A 27 11.84 -66.84 -7.27
CA SER A 27 11.80 -67.40 -5.91
C SER A 27 10.83 -66.65 -5.00
N THR A 28 10.14 -67.39 -4.13
CA THR A 28 9.33 -66.83 -3.04
C THR A 28 10.20 -66.14 -1.98
N GLU A 29 11.40 -66.65 -1.73
CA GLU A 29 12.36 -66.08 -0.77
C GLU A 29 12.99 -64.78 -1.29
N GLN A 30 12.86 -63.70 -0.50
CA GLN A 30 13.41 -62.39 -0.86
C GLN A 30 14.94 -62.38 -1.01
N GLU A 31 15.66 -63.20 -0.22
CA GLU A 31 17.13 -63.27 -0.26
C GLU A 31 17.66 -63.71 -1.64
N TYR A 32 16.96 -64.63 -2.29
CA TYR A 32 17.33 -65.09 -3.63
C TYR A 32 17.00 -64.05 -4.71
N ARG A 33 15.93 -63.27 -4.54
CA ARG A 33 15.63 -62.15 -5.44
C ARG A 33 16.62 -61.01 -5.30
N ILE A 34 17.07 -60.68 -4.08
CA ILE A 34 18.14 -59.70 -3.83
C ILE A 34 19.44 -60.15 -4.51
N LEU A 35 19.84 -61.42 -4.35
CA LEU A 35 21.03 -61.97 -5.02
C LEU A 35 20.91 -61.92 -6.55
N ALA A 36 19.71 -62.16 -7.08
CA ALA A 36 19.44 -62.02 -8.51
C ALA A 36 19.60 -60.56 -8.97
N VAL A 37 19.03 -59.60 -8.24
CA VAL A 37 19.18 -58.15 -8.51
C VAL A 37 20.64 -57.73 -8.48
N GLU A 38 21.42 -58.16 -7.48
CA GLU A 38 22.86 -57.91 -7.40
C GLU A 38 23.62 -58.46 -8.61
N SER A 39 23.24 -59.66 -9.07
CA SER A 39 23.83 -60.31 -10.23
C SER A 39 23.50 -59.56 -11.52
N LEU A 40 22.25 -59.13 -11.69
CA LEU A 40 21.82 -58.33 -12.85
C LEU A 40 22.52 -56.97 -12.91
N GLY A 41 22.76 -56.32 -11.76
CA GLY A 41 23.46 -55.04 -11.70
C GLY A 41 24.91 -55.11 -12.21
N ARG A 42 25.55 -56.29 -12.07
CA ARG A 42 26.91 -56.54 -12.57
C ARG A 42 26.96 -56.92 -14.05
N LEU A 43 25.87 -57.44 -14.60
CA LEU A 43 25.84 -57.88 -16.00
C LEU A 43 25.71 -56.70 -16.97
N PRO A 44 26.51 -56.65 -18.05
CA PRO A 44 26.32 -55.70 -19.15
C PRO A 44 25.07 -56.05 -19.97
N GLY A 45 24.62 -55.13 -20.84
CA GLY A 45 23.51 -55.38 -21.79
C GLY A 45 22.12 -54.92 -21.34
N ASP A 46 21.20 -54.84 -22.30
CA ASP A 46 19.83 -54.33 -22.11
C ASP A 46 18.91 -55.36 -21.45
N GLU A 47 19.11 -56.65 -21.70
CA GLU A 47 18.27 -57.71 -21.11
C GLU A 47 18.36 -57.74 -19.57
N PRO A 48 19.54 -57.64 -18.93
CA PRO A 48 19.62 -57.46 -17.49
C PRO A 48 18.96 -56.18 -16.98
N ALA A 49 19.02 -55.08 -17.74
CA ALA A 49 18.36 -53.83 -17.36
C ALA A 49 16.83 -53.94 -17.40
N GLN A 50 16.27 -54.60 -18.42
CA GLN A 50 14.83 -54.89 -18.49
C GLN A 50 14.37 -55.79 -17.33
N LEU A 51 15.21 -56.74 -16.89
CA LEU A 51 14.90 -57.57 -15.73
C LEU A 51 14.93 -56.78 -14.43
N LEU A 52 15.91 -55.88 -14.25
CA LEU A 52 15.95 -54.97 -13.11
C LEU A 52 14.74 -54.03 -13.08
N LEU A 53 14.31 -53.52 -14.24
CA LEU A 53 13.10 -52.70 -14.38
C LEU A 53 11.85 -53.44 -13.87
N ARG A 54 11.69 -54.72 -14.23
CA ARG A 54 10.59 -55.54 -13.70
C ARG A 54 10.66 -55.72 -12.19
N CYS A 55 11.86 -55.73 -11.60
CA CYS A 55 12.05 -55.83 -10.16
C CYS A 55 11.65 -54.55 -9.41
N LEU A 56 11.46 -53.41 -10.10
CA LEU A 56 10.93 -52.21 -9.46
C LEU A 56 9.47 -52.40 -8.99
N SER A 57 8.69 -53.29 -9.63
CA SER A 57 7.34 -53.68 -9.17
C SER A 57 7.35 -54.86 -8.20
N ASP A 58 8.49 -55.27 -7.62
CA ASP A 58 8.52 -56.38 -6.66
C ASP A 58 7.68 -56.02 -5.41
N PRO A 59 6.87 -56.96 -4.87
CA PRO A 59 6.04 -56.70 -3.69
C PRO A 59 6.87 -56.39 -2.43
N HIS A 60 8.13 -56.83 -2.37
CA HIS A 60 9.04 -56.49 -1.28
C HIS A 60 9.87 -55.25 -1.58
N ARG A 61 9.63 -54.18 -0.81
CA ARG A 61 10.30 -52.89 -0.93
C ARG A 61 11.84 -52.96 -0.96
N ILE A 62 12.44 -53.89 -0.22
CA ILE A 62 13.91 -54.06 -0.19
C ILE A 62 14.44 -54.46 -1.58
N VAL A 63 13.72 -55.34 -2.29
CA VAL A 63 14.10 -55.81 -3.63
C VAL A 63 13.97 -54.68 -4.64
N SER A 64 12.85 -53.93 -4.59
CA SER A 64 12.57 -52.83 -5.51
C SER A 64 13.52 -51.64 -5.31
N ASP A 65 13.82 -51.24 -4.06
CA ASP A 65 14.78 -50.18 -3.75
C ASP A 65 16.20 -50.58 -4.21
N TYR A 66 16.59 -51.85 -3.99
CA TYR A 66 17.90 -52.34 -4.41
C TYR A 66 18.04 -52.44 -5.94
N ALA A 67 16.95 -52.83 -6.64
CA ALA A 67 16.92 -52.82 -8.10
C ALA A 67 17.06 -51.40 -8.69
N SER A 68 16.45 -50.40 -8.06
CA SER A 68 16.63 -48.99 -8.40
C SER A 68 18.09 -48.55 -8.25
N GLU A 69 18.77 -48.91 -7.16
CA GLU A 69 20.20 -48.61 -6.98
C GLU A 69 21.10 -49.29 -8.02
N CYS A 70 20.82 -50.57 -8.34
CA CYS A 70 21.56 -51.30 -9.37
C CYS A 70 21.39 -50.68 -10.75
N LEU A 71 20.17 -50.24 -11.12
CA LEU A 71 19.91 -49.53 -12.37
C LEU A 71 20.69 -48.20 -12.42
N ALA A 72 20.68 -47.43 -11.33
CA ALA A 72 21.35 -46.13 -11.28
C ALA A 72 22.88 -46.21 -11.46
N ARG A 73 23.51 -47.33 -11.11
CA ARG A 73 24.97 -47.53 -11.22
C ARG A 73 25.41 -48.16 -12.56
N LYS A 74 24.48 -48.55 -13.43
CA LYS A 74 24.79 -49.28 -14.67
C LYS A 74 25.39 -48.34 -15.72
N GLN A 75 26.56 -48.69 -16.26
CA GLN A 75 27.36 -47.79 -17.13
C GLN A 75 26.75 -47.54 -18.53
N ASN A 76 25.97 -48.48 -19.08
CA ASN A 76 25.36 -48.40 -20.41
C ASN A 76 23.85 -48.64 -20.35
N LEU A 77 23.16 -47.96 -19.43
CA LEU A 77 21.71 -48.08 -19.35
C LEU A 77 21.04 -47.34 -20.51
N ASN A 78 20.28 -48.05 -21.34
CA ASN A 78 19.41 -47.43 -22.31
C ASN A 78 18.28 -46.68 -21.58
N LEU A 79 18.34 -45.33 -21.61
CA LEU A 79 17.38 -44.47 -20.92
C LEU A 79 15.96 -44.61 -21.48
N ASP A 80 15.79 -44.92 -22.76
CA ASP A 80 14.47 -45.08 -23.38
C ASP A 80 13.65 -46.17 -22.68
N LEU A 81 14.32 -47.23 -22.18
CA LEU A 81 13.68 -48.27 -21.38
C LEU A 81 13.09 -47.75 -20.06
N LEU A 82 13.75 -46.78 -19.41
CA LEU A 82 13.20 -46.12 -18.22
C LEU A 82 12.05 -45.18 -18.60
N LEU A 83 12.18 -44.44 -19.71
CA LEU A 83 11.22 -43.43 -20.13
C LEU A 83 9.87 -44.03 -20.56
N GLU A 84 9.88 -45.21 -21.19
CA GLU A 84 8.65 -45.96 -21.53
C GLU A 84 7.76 -46.21 -20.31
N HIS A 85 8.37 -46.36 -19.13
CA HIS A 85 7.66 -46.68 -17.89
C HIS A 85 7.22 -45.45 -17.09
N LEU A 86 7.43 -44.22 -17.60
CA LEU A 86 6.92 -43.00 -16.95
C LEU A 86 5.41 -42.83 -17.08
N SER A 87 4.79 -43.48 -18.08
CA SER A 87 3.35 -43.42 -18.33
C SER A 87 2.57 -44.62 -17.74
N THR A 88 3.21 -45.46 -16.91
CA THR A 88 2.58 -46.65 -16.31
C THR A 88 1.54 -46.30 -15.25
N ASP A 89 0.38 -46.96 -15.23
CA ASP A 89 -0.66 -46.76 -14.20
C ASP A 89 -0.22 -47.15 -12.77
N ASP A 90 0.86 -47.91 -12.63
CA ASP A 90 1.45 -48.28 -11.34
C ASP A 90 2.23 -47.10 -10.73
N GLU A 91 1.63 -46.41 -9.76
CA GLU A 91 2.22 -45.26 -9.07
C GLU A 91 3.57 -45.59 -8.39
N ASN A 92 3.74 -46.80 -7.85
CA ASN A 92 4.97 -47.21 -7.15
C ASN A 92 6.10 -47.46 -8.15
N LEU A 93 5.80 -48.15 -9.24
CA LEU A 93 6.76 -48.35 -10.34
C LEU A 93 7.18 -47.00 -10.92
N ARG A 94 6.20 -46.13 -11.22
CA ARG A 94 6.44 -44.79 -11.76
C ARG A 94 7.35 -43.98 -10.82
N PHE A 95 7.10 -44.04 -9.51
CA PHE A 95 7.93 -43.38 -8.49
C PHE A 95 9.39 -43.87 -8.52
N LEU A 96 9.61 -45.19 -8.55
CA LEU A 96 10.96 -45.77 -8.55
C LEU A 96 11.71 -45.47 -9.85
N VAL A 97 11.01 -45.41 -10.98
CA VAL A 97 11.59 -45.00 -12.27
C VAL A 97 12.09 -43.56 -12.19
N ILE A 98 11.28 -42.62 -11.70
CA ILE A 98 11.67 -41.20 -11.53
C ILE A 98 12.86 -41.06 -10.58
N LYS A 99 12.84 -41.77 -9.43
CA LYS A 99 13.94 -41.79 -8.46
C LYS A 99 15.26 -42.27 -9.10
N THR A 100 15.17 -43.32 -9.92
CA THR A 100 16.31 -43.89 -10.64
C THR A 100 16.86 -42.88 -11.66
N ILE A 101 15.99 -42.26 -12.47
CA ILE A 101 16.37 -41.24 -13.47
C ILE A 101 17.11 -40.07 -12.79
N GLY A 102 16.58 -39.56 -11.68
CA GLY A 102 17.24 -38.45 -10.98
C GLY A 102 18.56 -38.85 -10.30
N SER A 103 18.72 -40.12 -9.93
CA SER A 103 19.99 -40.63 -9.37
C SER A 103 21.09 -40.80 -10.43
N ILE A 104 20.72 -41.00 -11.70
CA ILE A 104 21.65 -41.10 -12.85
C ILE A 104 22.23 -39.72 -13.22
N GLY A 105 21.54 -38.62 -12.90
CA GLY A 105 22.04 -37.26 -13.10
C GLY A 105 22.08 -36.81 -14.57
N GLY A 106 23.09 -36.02 -14.94
CA GLY A 106 23.16 -35.18 -16.16
C GLY A 106 22.96 -35.86 -17.52
N LEU A 107 22.95 -37.20 -17.59
CA LEU A 107 22.66 -37.96 -18.82
C LEU A 107 21.17 -37.97 -19.20
N ALA A 108 20.26 -37.58 -18.29
CA ALA A 108 18.81 -37.56 -18.51
C ALA A 108 18.19 -36.14 -18.52
N LEU A 109 18.98 -35.09 -18.78
CA LEU A 109 18.50 -33.70 -18.68
C LEU A 109 17.30 -33.39 -19.59
N ASN A 110 17.31 -33.83 -20.84
CA ASN A 110 16.21 -33.57 -21.78
C ASN A 110 14.90 -34.27 -21.36
N PRO A 111 14.91 -35.56 -20.99
CA PRO A 111 13.72 -36.20 -20.41
C PRO A 111 13.21 -35.55 -19.12
N ILE A 112 14.12 -35.17 -18.21
CA ILE A 112 13.77 -34.46 -16.97
C ILE A 112 13.04 -33.14 -17.29
N ILE A 113 13.58 -32.33 -18.20
CA ILE A 113 12.95 -31.07 -18.62
C ILE A 113 11.57 -31.34 -19.22
N ARG A 114 11.44 -32.34 -20.09
CA ARG A 114 10.15 -32.69 -20.71
C ARG A 114 9.09 -33.04 -19.66
N ILE A 115 9.45 -33.80 -18.62
CA ILE A 115 8.54 -34.15 -17.52
C ILE A 115 8.18 -32.90 -16.69
N LEU A 116 9.14 -32.01 -16.42
CA LEU A 116 8.85 -30.76 -15.73
C LEU A 116 7.86 -29.88 -16.50
N GLU A 117 8.01 -29.77 -17.82
CA GLU A 117 7.15 -28.94 -18.67
C GLU A 117 5.78 -29.58 -18.93
N GLN A 118 5.74 -30.87 -19.27
CA GLN A 118 4.54 -31.55 -19.78
C GLN A 118 3.88 -32.50 -18.78
N GLY A 119 4.57 -32.86 -17.70
CA GLY A 119 4.09 -33.81 -16.70
C GLY A 119 2.98 -33.27 -15.82
N ASN A 120 2.28 -34.18 -15.15
CA ASN A 120 1.23 -33.83 -14.20
C ASN A 120 1.81 -33.29 -12.87
N LYS A 121 0.92 -32.81 -11.99
CA LYS A 121 1.30 -32.24 -10.68
C LYS A 121 2.19 -33.18 -9.84
N GLN A 122 1.87 -34.47 -9.79
CA GLN A 122 2.61 -35.44 -8.99
C GLN A 122 4.01 -35.67 -9.56
N GLU A 123 4.11 -35.88 -10.87
CA GLU A 123 5.38 -36.05 -11.59
C GLU A 123 6.33 -34.87 -11.38
N ARG A 124 5.82 -33.63 -11.51
CA ARG A 124 6.59 -32.41 -11.22
C ARG A 124 7.09 -32.39 -9.78
N LEU A 125 6.20 -32.62 -8.80
CA LEU A 125 6.55 -32.60 -7.38
C LEU A 125 7.64 -33.61 -7.02
N PHE A 126 7.52 -34.84 -7.50
CA PHE A 126 8.50 -35.88 -7.23
C PHE A 126 9.86 -35.54 -7.84
N LEU A 127 9.86 -35.10 -9.09
CA LEU A 127 11.10 -34.74 -9.78
C LEU A 127 11.82 -33.58 -9.07
N LEU A 128 11.09 -32.54 -8.67
CA LEU A 128 11.63 -31.41 -7.88
C LEU A 128 12.23 -31.85 -6.53
N GLY A 129 11.70 -32.92 -5.92
CA GLY A 129 12.27 -33.51 -4.71
C GLY A 129 13.65 -34.15 -4.95
N VAL A 130 13.85 -34.76 -6.12
CA VAL A 130 15.12 -35.41 -6.49
C VAL A 130 16.15 -34.38 -6.98
N LEU A 131 15.71 -33.39 -7.75
CA LEU A 131 16.59 -32.37 -8.35
C LEU A 131 17.37 -31.53 -7.33
N GLN A 132 16.87 -31.39 -6.10
CA GLN A 132 17.55 -30.70 -4.98
C GLN A 132 18.95 -31.26 -4.66
N ARG A 133 19.22 -32.52 -5.04
CA ARG A 133 20.49 -33.20 -4.77
C ARG A 133 21.40 -33.30 -6.00
N ILE A 134 20.97 -32.76 -7.13
CA ILE A 134 21.70 -32.80 -8.40
C ILE A 134 22.43 -31.47 -8.59
N THR A 135 23.61 -31.54 -9.21
CA THR A 135 24.39 -30.35 -9.59
C THR A 135 23.55 -29.40 -10.45
N PRO A 136 23.50 -28.08 -10.12
CA PRO A 136 22.76 -27.10 -10.89
C PRO A 136 23.24 -27.02 -12.34
N ASN A 137 22.29 -26.89 -13.27
CA ASN A 137 22.54 -26.67 -14.69
C ASN A 137 21.78 -25.42 -15.16
N PRO A 138 22.39 -24.50 -15.96
CA PRO A 138 21.72 -23.28 -16.41
C PRO A 138 20.37 -23.52 -17.10
N LYS A 139 20.28 -24.50 -18.00
CA LYS A 139 19.02 -24.83 -18.69
C LYS A 139 17.95 -25.33 -17.72
N LEU A 140 18.36 -26.09 -16.70
CA LEU A 140 17.44 -26.55 -15.67
C LEU A 140 16.95 -25.39 -14.80
N ILE A 141 17.83 -24.44 -14.45
CA ILE A 141 17.45 -23.25 -13.67
C ILE A 141 16.40 -22.42 -14.42
N ASP A 142 16.53 -22.24 -15.73
CA ASP A 142 15.54 -21.50 -16.53
C ASP A 142 14.16 -22.20 -16.53
N VAL A 143 14.14 -23.54 -16.60
CA VAL A 143 12.89 -24.33 -16.48
C VAL A 143 12.32 -24.28 -15.07
N LEU A 144 13.15 -24.31 -14.04
CA LEU A 144 12.69 -24.14 -12.65
C LEU A 144 12.10 -22.73 -12.45
N ILE A 145 12.68 -21.71 -13.06
CA ILE A 145 12.12 -20.35 -13.02
C ILE A 145 10.72 -20.29 -13.63
N SER A 146 10.48 -20.94 -14.78
CA SER A 146 9.14 -20.94 -15.39
C SER A 146 8.11 -21.66 -14.52
N LEU A 147 8.53 -22.71 -13.79
CA LEU A 147 7.68 -23.42 -12.83
C LEU A 147 7.33 -22.62 -11.56
N LEU A 148 7.95 -21.46 -11.33
CA LEU A 148 7.46 -20.52 -10.31
C LEU A 148 6.11 -19.90 -10.69
N GLY A 149 5.65 -20.05 -11.94
CA GLY A 149 4.32 -19.70 -12.40
C GLY A 149 3.36 -20.89 -12.53
N ASP A 150 3.70 -22.08 -12.03
CA ASP A 150 2.83 -23.27 -12.14
C ASP A 150 1.48 -23.03 -11.43
N PRO A 151 0.33 -23.45 -11.99
CA PRO A 151 -0.98 -23.26 -11.35
C PRO A 151 -1.07 -23.92 -9.96
N ASN A 152 -0.29 -24.97 -9.70
CA ASN A 152 -0.29 -25.70 -8.45
C ASN A 152 0.70 -25.12 -7.44
N TRP A 153 0.20 -24.57 -6.34
CA TRP A 153 1.02 -24.04 -5.25
C TRP A 153 2.11 -25.02 -4.73
N PRO A 154 1.83 -26.33 -4.54
CA PRO A 154 2.86 -27.27 -4.08
C PRO A 154 4.06 -27.35 -5.03
N VAL A 155 3.81 -27.27 -6.35
CA VAL A 155 4.86 -27.30 -7.37
C VAL A 155 5.71 -26.03 -7.24
N ARG A 156 5.08 -24.84 -7.17
CA ARG A 156 5.80 -23.57 -6.96
C ARG A 156 6.69 -23.61 -5.72
N ASN A 157 6.18 -24.12 -4.60
CA ASN A 157 6.93 -24.24 -3.36
C ASN A 157 8.10 -25.23 -3.45
N ALA A 158 7.90 -26.40 -4.08
CA ALA A 158 8.96 -27.38 -4.31
C ALA A 158 10.05 -26.84 -5.24
N THR A 159 9.65 -26.11 -6.28
CA THR A 159 10.55 -25.39 -7.21
C THR A 159 11.38 -24.34 -6.48
N ALA A 160 10.76 -23.52 -5.63
CA ALA A 160 11.47 -22.54 -4.81
C ALA A 160 12.49 -23.19 -3.87
N ASN A 161 12.14 -24.33 -3.25
CA ASN A 161 13.08 -25.09 -2.43
C ASN A 161 14.25 -25.67 -3.25
N CYS A 162 13.98 -26.11 -4.49
CA CYS A 162 15.02 -26.57 -5.40
C CYS A 162 15.99 -25.44 -5.76
N LEU A 163 15.48 -24.28 -6.19
CA LEU A 163 16.32 -23.11 -6.49
C LEU A 163 17.12 -22.65 -5.27
N ARG A 164 16.52 -22.69 -4.06
CA ARG A 164 17.22 -22.40 -2.80
C ARG A 164 18.38 -23.37 -2.55
N SER A 165 18.18 -24.67 -2.80
CA SER A 165 19.24 -25.69 -2.61
C SER A 165 20.44 -25.49 -3.55
N TYR A 166 20.24 -24.80 -4.68
CA TYR A 166 21.31 -24.48 -5.64
C TYR A 166 22.15 -23.27 -5.23
N GLY A 167 21.72 -22.52 -4.20
CA GLY A 167 22.50 -21.43 -3.60
C GLY A 167 22.84 -20.30 -4.58
N GLU A 168 24.07 -19.79 -4.49
CA GLU A 168 24.57 -18.64 -5.24
C GLU A 168 24.41 -18.77 -6.76
N VAL A 169 24.52 -19.99 -7.29
CA VAL A 169 24.43 -20.28 -8.74
C VAL A 169 23.06 -19.90 -9.30
N ALA A 170 22.00 -19.99 -8.49
CA ALA A 170 20.64 -19.64 -8.93
C ALA A 170 20.33 -18.14 -8.79
N VAL A 171 21.09 -17.39 -7.98
CA VAL A 171 20.79 -15.98 -7.64
C VAL A 171 20.67 -15.08 -8.87
N PRO A 172 21.62 -15.09 -9.85
CA PRO A 172 21.50 -14.22 -11.02
C PRO A 172 20.24 -14.48 -11.84
N ALA A 173 19.83 -15.75 -11.94
CA ALA A 173 18.64 -16.12 -12.70
C ALA A 173 17.36 -15.70 -11.96
N VAL A 174 17.31 -15.85 -10.63
CA VAL A 174 16.20 -15.39 -9.79
C VAL A 174 16.08 -13.86 -9.81
N VAL A 175 17.20 -13.12 -9.82
CA VAL A 175 17.21 -11.65 -9.88
C VAL A 175 16.56 -11.14 -11.17
N ARG A 176 16.85 -11.76 -12.32
CA ARG A 176 16.22 -11.38 -13.60
C ARG A 176 14.68 -11.45 -13.55
N MET A 177 14.14 -12.29 -12.68
CA MET A 177 12.69 -12.55 -12.58
C MET A 177 11.97 -11.65 -11.57
N LEU A 178 12.68 -10.75 -10.89
CA LEU A 178 12.08 -9.78 -9.97
C LEU A 178 11.11 -8.81 -10.68
N ASN A 179 11.27 -8.62 -12.00
CA ASN A 179 10.39 -7.84 -12.88
C ASN A 179 9.60 -8.70 -13.87
N ALA A 180 9.45 -10.00 -13.62
CA ALA A 180 8.67 -10.88 -14.50
C ALA A 180 7.20 -10.41 -14.59
N PRO A 181 6.51 -10.58 -15.73
CA PRO A 181 5.10 -10.17 -15.86
C PRO A 181 4.14 -10.98 -14.97
N SER A 182 4.56 -12.17 -14.51
CA SER A 182 3.77 -13.01 -13.61
C SER A 182 3.97 -12.62 -12.15
N GLU A 183 2.88 -12.29 -11.46
CA GLU A 183 2.89 -11.96 -10.02
C GLU A 183 3.41 -13.11 -9.15
N ASP A 184 3.05 -14.36 -9.49
CA ASP A 184 3.55 -15.56 -8.80
C ASP A 184 5.08 -15.66 -8.91
N ILE A 185 5.63 -15.46 -10.12
CA ILE A 185 7.08 -15.53 -10.36
C ILE A 185 7.79 -14.43 -9.57
N GLN A 186 7.27 -13.20 -9.57
CA GLN A 186 7.85 -12.11 -8.76
C GLN A 186 7.82 -12.43 -7.27
N TYR A 187 6.68 -12.88 -6.75
CA TYR A 187 6.50 -13.22 -5.34
C TYR A 187 7.50 -14.29 -4.91
N TRP A 188 7.59 -15.39 -5.65
CA TRP A 188 8.51 -16.48 -5.33
C TRP A 188 9.96 -16.08 -5.50
N SER A 189 10.31 -15.25 -6.48
CA SER A 189 11.69 -14.77 -6.68
C SER A 189 12.16 -13.93 -5.48
N LYS A 190 11.33 -13.01 -4.99
CA LYS A 190 11.58 -12.24 -3.75
C LYS A 190 11.74 -13.18 -2.54
N ARG A 191 10.86 -14.17 -2.42
CA ARG A 191 10.85 -15.14 -1.32
C ARG A 191 12.09 -16.04 -1.33
N ILE A 192 12.52 -16.51 -2.50
CA ILE A 192 13.72 -17.35 -2.66
C ILE A 192 14.96 -16.59 -2.21
N LEU A 193 15.14 -15.35 -2.67
CA LEU A 193 16.27 -14.50 -2.27
C LEU A 193 16.30 -14.34 -0.74
N LEU A 194 15.14 -14.03 -0.13
CA LEU A 194 15.04 -13.90 1.32
C LEU A 194 15.41 -15.20 2.06
N LEU A 195 14.96 -16.35 1.55
CA LEU A 195 15.26 -17.66 2.15
C LEU A 195 16.70 -18.13 1.95
N MET A 196 17.41 -17.60 0.94
CA MET A 196 18.84 -17.85 0.73
C MET A 196 19.70 -17.08 1.75
N GLY A 197 19.22 -15.92 2.22
CA GLY A 197 19.88 -15.15 3.27
C GLY A 197 21.29 -14.68 2.87
N PRO A 198 22.32 -14.84 3.73
CA PRO A 198 23.67 -14.32 3.49
C PRO A 198 24.31 -14.76 2.16
N ALA A 199 24.01 -15.98 1.68
CA ALA A 199 24.54 -16.48 0.41
C ALA A 199 24.06 -15.64 -0.79
N ALA A 200 22.86 -15.07 -0.72
CA ALA A 200 22.39 -14.17 -1.76
C ALA A 200 23.02 -12.77 -1.66
N VAL A 201 23.39 -12.31 -0.45
CA VAL A 201 23.90 -10.95 -0.23
C VAL A 201 25.14 -10.68 -1.06
N THR A 202 26.15 -11.54 -0.99
CA THR A 202 27.41 -11.35 -1.71
C THR A 202 27.17 -11.20 -3.21
N VAL A 203 26.37 -12.09 -3.80
CA VAL A 203 26.05 -12.04 -5.24
C VAL A 203 25.22 -10.81 -5.58
N LEU A 204 24.24 -10.43 -4.76
CA LEU A 204 23.42 -9.23 -4.97
C LEU A 204 24.26 -7.94 -4.88
N THR A 205 25.23 -7.87 -3.97
CA THR A 205 26.16 -6.75 -3.90
C THR A 205 27.06 -6.68 -5.13
N THR A 206 27.56 -7.82 -5.61
CA THR A 206 28.35 -7.88 -6.85
C THR A 206 27.53 -7.45 -8.06
N ILE A 207 26.27 -7.89 -8.18
CA ILE A 207 25.36 -7.47 -9.26
C ILE A 207 25.12 -5.96 -9.25
N LEU A 208 25.04 -5.33 -8.07
CA LEU A 208 24.94 -3.88 -7.95
C LEU A 208 26.24 -3.16 -8.35
N GLU A 209 27.40 -3.73 -8.03
CA GLU A 209 28.72 -3.15 -8.33
C GLU A 209 29.11 -3.26 -9.81
N GLU A 210 28.84 -4.40 -10.44
CA GLU A 210 29.15 -4.66 -11.85
C GLU A 210 28.18 -3.94 -12.80
N GLY A 211 27.06 -3.44 -12.28
CA GLY A 211 26.02 -2.76 -13.04
C GLY A 211 24.94 -3.74 -13.52
N THR A 212 23.69 -3.36 -13.32
CA THR A 212 22.52 -4.14 -13.73
C THR A 212 21.44 -3.23 -14.31
N ASP A 213 20.38 -3.82 -14.85
CA ASP A 213 19.24 -3.05 -15.35
C ASP A 213 18.71 -2.12 -14.24
N GLY A 214 18.52 -0.85 -14.59
CA GLY A 214 18.05 0.17 -13.67
C GLY A 214 16.71 -0.20 -13.00
N SER A 215 15.90 -1.01 -13.69
CA SER A 215 14.62 -1.54 -13.21
C SER A 215 14.76 -2.60 -12.09
N LEU A 216 15.89 -3.30 -12.01
CA LEU A 216 16.15 -4.38 -11.05
C LEU A 216 16.76 -3.85 -9.74
N ILE A 217 17.49 -2.73 -9.80
CA ILE A 217 18.13 -2.10 -8.64
C ILE A 217 17.16 -1.90 -7.46
N PRO A 218 15.92 -1.39 -7.64
CA PRO A 218 14.94 -1.29 -6.55
C PRO A 218 14.69 -2.60 -5.82
N HIS A 219 14.54 -3.68 -6.58
CA HIS A 219 14.21 -5.00 -6.07
C HIS A 219 15.39 -5.63 -5.34
N ILE A 220 16.61 -5.42 -5.84
CA ILE A 220 17.84 -5.90 -5.21
C ILE A 220 18.05 -5.17 -3.87
N ILE A 221 17.90 -3.85 -3.83
CA ILE A 221 18.03 -3.06 -2.60
C ILE A 221 16.98 -3.47 -1.57
N ALA A 222 15.72 -3.65 -1.99
CA ALA A 222 14.66 -4.14 -1.11
C ALA A 222 14.96 -5.55 -0.56
N ALA A 223 15.50 -6.46 -1.39
CA ALA A 223 15.89 -7.79 -0.97
C ALA A 223 17.06 -7.75 0.04
N LEU A 224 18.09 -6.95 -0.23
CA LEU A 224 19.23 -6.74 0.67
C LEU A 224 18.80 -6.19 2.05
N LEU A 225 17.92 -5.19 2.06
CA LEU A 225 17.36 -4.64 3.30
C LEU A 225 16.50 -5.67 4.04
N ALA A 226 15.71 -6.47 3.32
CA ALA A 226 14.89 -7.55 3.90
C ALA A 226 15.72 -8.70 4.48
N MET A 227 16.92 -8.97 3.93
CA MET A 227 17.84 -10.00 4.42
C MET A 227 18.58 -9.62 5.70
N ASN A 228 18.53 -8.36 6.12
CA ASN A 228 19.11 -7.90 7.38
C ASN A 228 20.62 -8.21 7.51
N SER A 229 21.39 -7.95 6.46
CA SER A 229 22.83 -8.18 6.47
C SER A 229 23.59 -6.87 6.60
N ALA A 230 24.64 -6.84 7.43
CA ALA A 230 25.52 -5.69 7.58
C ALA A 230 26.34 -5.43 6.30
N GLU A 231 26.62 -6.48 5.54
CA GLU A 231 27.31 -6.45 4.24
C GLU A 231 26.50 -5.71 3.16
N ALA A 232 25.18 -5.55 3.34
CA ALA A 232 24.34 -4.76 2.44
C ALA A 232 24.51 -3.23 2.62
N VAL A 233 25.02 -2.78 3.77
CA VAL A 233 25.07 -1.36 4.14
C VAL A 233 25.88 -0.49 3.17
N PRO A 234 27.09 -0.89 2.74
CA PRO A 234 27.86 -0.13 1.75
C PRO A 234 27.13 -0.02 0.41
N ALA A 235 26.46 -1.09 -0.02
CA ALA A 235 25.72 -1.12 -1.29
C ALA A 235 24.50 -0.17 -1.27
N VAL A 236 23.74 -0.16 -0.17
CA VAL A 236 22.61 0.76 0.02
C VAL A 236 23.09 2.21 0.08
N THR A 237 24.18 2.48 0.79
CA THR A 237 24.75 3.84 0.91
C THR A 237 25.25 4.35 -0.45
N ARG A 238 25.96 3.51 -1.22
CA ARG A 238 26.44 3.86 -2.56
C ARG A 238 25.29 4.10 -3.53
N PHE A 239 24.22 3.31 -3.45
CA PHE A 239 23.00 3.53 -4.22
C PHE A 239 22.37 4.90 -3.92
N LEU A 240 22.30 5.29 -2.64
CA LEU A 240 21.79 6.60 -2.22
C LEU A 240 22.65 7.76 -2.73
N GLN A 241 23.98 7.58 -2.79
CA GLN A 241 24.91 8.58 -3.32
C GLN A 241 24.78 8.77 -4.84
N GLN A 242 24.60 7.67 -5.58
CA GLN A 242 24.67 7.67 -7.05
C GLN A 242 23.33 7.88 -7.76
N SER A 243 22.20 7.78 -7.04
CA SER A 243 20.86 7.87 -7.62
C SER A 243 20.22 9.23 -7.37
N ASP A 244 19.29 9.66 -8.23
CA ASP A 244 18.44 10.83 -8.01
C ASP A 244 17.28 10.54 -7.02
N ASP A 245 16.65 11.59 -6.48
CA ASP A 245 15.62 11.46 -5.45
C ASP A 245 14.35 10.75 -5.94
N ASN A 246 14.00 10.86 -7.23
CA ASN A 246 12.82 10.16 -7.77
C ASN A 246 13.05 8.66 -7.80
N ARG A 247 14.25 8.26 -8.21
CA ARG A 247 14.67 6.86 -8.22
C ARG A 247 14.70 6.27 -6.81
N VAL A 248 15.32 6.97 -5.86
CA VAL A 248 15.37 6.51 -4.46
C VAL A 248 13.95 6.41 -3.86
N ASN A 249 13.10 7.40 -4.08
CA ASN A 249 11.71 7.38 -3.61
C ASN A 249 10.94 6.18 -4.14
N SER A 250 11.09 5.88 -5.43
CA SER A 250 10.44 4.73 -6.07
C SER A 250 10.87 3.41 -5.45
N VAL A 251 12.16 3.26 -5.12
CA VAL A 251 12.68 2.08 -4.40
C VAL A 251 12.06 2.01 -3.00
N PHE A 252 12.07 3.11 -2.26
CA PHE A 252 11.71 3.11 -0.85
C PHE A 252 10.20 3.00 -0.65
N ALA A 253 9.39 3.45 -1.61
CA ALA A 253 7.94 3.23 -1.63
C ALA A 253 7.59 1.73 -1.61
N GLY A 254 8.35 0.89 -2.35
CA GLY A 254 8.13 -0.56 -2.43
C GLY A 254 8.63 -1.37 -1.23
N ILE A 255 9.41 -0.76 -0.33
CA ILE A 255 9.90 -1.44 0.87
C ILE A 255 8.77 -1.56 1.91
N GLY A 256 8.55 -2.79 2.39
CA GLY A 256 7.58 -3.09 3.45
C GLY A 256 8.04 -2.68 4.86
N GLU A 257 7.47 -3.28 5.89
CA GLU A 257 7.87 -3.03 7.28
C GLU A 257 9.30 -3.50 7.56
N ILE A 258 10.09 -2.70 8.29
CA ILE A 258 11.38 -3.14 8.82
C ILE A 258 11.16 -4.00 10.06
N THR A 259 11.57 -5.26 9.99
CA THR A 259 11.29 -6.24 11.05
C THR A 259 12.51 -6.68 11.86
N SER A 260 13.70 -6.13 11.60
CA SER A 260 14.92 -6.51 12.32
C SER A 260 15.53 -5.37 13.15
N ARG A 261 16.05 -5.75 14.31
CA ARG A 261 16.75 -4.84 15.24
C ARG A 261 18.12 -4.42 14.72
N GLU A 262 18.86 -5.32 14.09
CA GLU A 262 20.20 -5.02 13.56
C GLU A 262 20.14 -4.01 12.41
N VAL A 263 19.18 -4.13 11.49
CA VAL A 263 18.92 -3.09 10.46
C VAL A 263 18.64 -1.74 11.10
N VAL A 264 17.81 -1.67 12.16
CA VAL A 264 17.55 -0.41 12.86
C VAL A 264 18.82 0.17 13.47
N GLU A 265 19.63 -0.64 14.16
CA GLU A 265 20.88 -0.20 14.77
C GLU A 265 21.91 0.27 13.72
N ASN A 266 22.00 -0.42 12.58
CA ASN A 266 22.85 -0.02 11.46
C ASN A 266 22.37 1.29 10.82
N ILE A 267 21.07 1.45 10.59
CA ILE A 267 20.52 2.71 10.06
C ILE A 267 20.82 3.87 11.02
N LEU A 268 20.64 3.68 12.34
CA LEU A 268 20.94 4.70 13.35
C LEU A 268 22.41 5.14 13.33
N ASN A 269 23.35 4.19 13.15
CA ASN A 269 24.77 4.52 13.01
C ASN A 269 25.04 5.35 11.74
N LEU A 270 24.36 5.04 10.64
CA LEU A 270 24.51 5.72 9.36
C LEU A 270 23.83 7.09 9.29
N LEU A 271 22.91 7.42 10.20
CA LEU A 271 22.33 8.77 10.29
C LEU A 271 23.37 9.86 10.57
N THR A 272 24.58 9.48 11.00
CA THR A 272 25.71 10.39 11.20
C THR A 272 26.48 10.73 9.91
N HIS A 273 26.03 10.23 8.75
CA HIS A 273 26.66 10.48 7.47
C HIS A 273 26.75 11.99 7.15
N PRO A 274 27.87 12.49 6.58
CA PRO A 274 28.07 13.93 6.32
C PRO A 274 27.08 14.52 5.32
N GLU A 275 26.60 13.73 4.37
CA GLU A 275 25.55 14.16 3.42
C GLU A 275 24.15 14.04 4.04
N GLU A 276 23.53 15.19 4.33
CA GLU A 276 22.17 15.28 4.87
C GLU A 276 21.13 14.54 4.02
N ARG A 277 21.33 14.50 2.70
CA ARG A 277 20.45 13.80 1.76
C ARG A 277 20.32 12.31 2.10
N ILE A 278 21.42 11.66 2.46
CA ILE A 278 21.44 10.23 2.80
C ILE A 278 20.72 10.01 4.12
N ALA A 279 21.02 10.83 5.13
CA ALA A 279 20.39 10.75 6.44
C ALA A 279 18.86 10.91 6.37
N ARG A 280 18.36 11.76 5.46
CA ARG A 280 16.92 11.90 5.19
C ARG A 280 16.29 10.60 4.67
N TRP A 281 16.90 9.95 3.69
CA TRP A 281 16.39 8.67 3.16
C TRP A 281 16.47 7.54 4.19
N LEU A 282 17.52 7.52 5.01
CA LEU A 282 17.62 6.61 6.14
C LEU A 282 16.54 6.85 7.20
N ALA A 283 16.15 8.10 7.47
CA ALA A 283 15.00 8.43 8.32
C ALA A 283 13.68 7.88 7.75
N VAL A 284 13.48 7.96 6.42
CA VAL A 284 12.32 7.36 5.74
C VAL A 284 12.27 5.85 5.97
N LEU A 285 13.41 5.15 5.99
CA LEU A 285 13.43 3.73 6.36
C LEU A 285 12.99 3.50 7.81
N LEU A 286 13.53 4.26 8.77
CA LEU A 286 13.12 4.17 10.17
C LEU A 286 11.62 4.45 10.37
N SER A 287 11.00 5.28 9.53
CA SER A 287 9.56 5.55 9.56
C SER A 287 8.71 4.29 9.31
N LYS A 288 9.27 3.28 8.62
CA LYS A 288 8.61 2.00 8.29
C LYS A 288 8.69 0.95 9.40
N VAL A 289 9.30 1.27 10.55
CA VAL A 289 9.33 0.39 11.73
C VAL A 289 7.97 0.41 12.43
N ARG A 290 7.27 -0.74 12.56
CA ARG A 290 5.98 -0.80 13.28
C ARG A 290 6.03 -1.65 14.56
N LYS A 291 6.87 -2.71 14.63
CA LYS A 291 6.98 -3.57 15.83
C LYS A 291 7.37 -2.80 17.10
N PRO A 292 6.67 -2.99 18.25
CA PRO A 292 6.92 -2.22 19.47
C PRO A 292 8.35 -2.31 20.04
N HIS A 293 8.98 -3.48 19.98
CA HIS A 293 10.36 -3.63 20.49
C HIS A 293 11.39 -2.91 19.61
N LEU A 294 11.14 -2.80 18.30
CA LEU A 294 11.99 -2.06 17.37
C LEU A 294 11.76 -0.56 17.47
N LYS A 295 10.52 -0.13 17.70
CA LYS A 295 10.21 1.28 17.99
C LYS A 295 11.02 1.81 19.17
N ARG A 296 11.15 1.01 20.23
CA ARG A 296 12.01 1.33 21.38
C ARG A 296 13.47 1.53 20.96
N SER A 297 14.00 0.69 20.08
CA SER A 297 15.37 0.85 19.56
C SER A 297 15.55 2.15 18.78
N VAL A 298 14.58 2.54 17.95
CA VAL A 298 14.61 3.83 17.23
C VAL A 298 14.60 4.99 18.22
N LEU A 299 13.74 4.93 19.25
CA LEU A 299 13.63 5.97 20.28
C LEU A 299 14.89 6.14 21.13
N LEU A 300 15.71 5.09 21.30
CA LEU A 300 17.03 5.22 21.93
C LEU A 300 17.95 6.17 21.14
N GLY A 301 17.74 6.31 19.83
CA GLY A 301 18.42 7.27 18.98
C GLY A 301 18.23 8.74 19.41
N LEU A 302 17.15 9.06 20.15
CA LEU A 302 16.95 10.39 20.74
C LEU A 302 17.97 10.72 21.85
N ASN A 303 18.71 9.72 22.36
CA ASN A 303 19.79 9.94 23.33
C ASN A 303 21.18 9.91 22.67
N HIS A 304 21.26 9.90 21.34
CA HIS A 304 22.52 9.84 20.62
C HIS A 304 23.34 11.13 20.81
N SER A 305 24.66 11.03 20.85
CA SER A 305 25.57 12.18 21.07
C SER A 305 25.51 13.20 19.93
N ASN A 306 25.42 12.72 18.69
CA ASN A 306 25.28 13.54 17.48
C ASN A 306 23.85 14.10 17.33
N GLU A 307 23.73 15.42 17.21
CA GLU A 307 22.46 16.15 17.05
C GLU A 307 21.73 15.86 15.74
N THR A 308 22.46 15.61 14.65
CA THR A 308 21.91 15.28 13.33
C THR A 308 21.18 13.94 13.38
N CYS A 309 21.76 12.97 14.10
CA CYS A 309 21.10 11.68 14.32
C CYS A 309 19.77 11.87 15.08
N ARG A 310 19.76 12.65 16.17
CA ARG A 310 18.54 12.94 16.92
C ARG A 310 17.47 13.63 16.06
N TYR A 311 17.87 14.58 15.22
CA TYR A 311 16.97 15.24 14.27
C TYR A 311 16.29 14.25 13.32
N TYR A 312 17.05 13.40 12.64
CA TYR A 312 16.49 12.45 11.67
C TYR A 312 15.70 11.32 12.32
N VAL A 313 16.01 10.99 13.58
CA VAL A 313 15.12 10.13 14.39
C VAL A 313 13.77 10.83 14.60
N LEU A 314 13.73 12.11 14.97
CA LEU A 314 12.47 12.87 15.10
C LEU A 314 11.71 12.95 13.77
N ASP A 315 12.41 13.20 12.66
CA ASP A 315 11.83 13.23 11.32
C ASP A 315 11.17 11.88 10.93
N ALA A 316 11.79 10.75 11.32
CA ALA A 316 11.21 9.43 11.15
C ALA A 316 9.95 9.24 12.03
N LEU A 317 9.99 9.68 13.29
CA LEU A 317 8.89 9.52 14.26
C LEU A 317 7.63 10.30 13.87
N LYS A 318 7.77 11.44 13.17
CA LYS A 318 6.64 12.23 12.63
C LYS A 318 5.65 11.38 11.83
N HIS A 319 6.15 10.37 11.12
CA HIS A 319 5.39 9.52 10.23
C HIS A 319 4.79 8.28 10.94
N TRP A 320 4.94 8.18 12.26
CA TRP A 320 4.29 7.14 13.05
C TRP A 320 2.91 7.60 13.49
N GLY A 321 1.87 6.90 13.06
CA GLY A 321 0.48 7.27 13.33
C GLY A 321 -0.12 6.74 14.63
N ASN A 322 0.67 6.25 15.59
CA ASN A 322 0.22 5.66 16.87
C ASN A 322 1.39 5.56 17.87
N LEU A 323 1.77 6.68 18.49
CA LEU A 323 2.70 6.71 19.62
C LEU A 323 1.94 6.47 20.94
N THR A 324 2.50 5.63 21.80
CA THR A 324 1.98 5.37 23.15
C THR A 324 2.32 6.53 24.09
N GLU A 325 1.59 6.63 25.21
CA GLU A 325 1.85 7.66 26.24
C GLU A 325 3.30 7.66 26.74
N ALA A 326 3.90 6.46 26.92
CA ALA A 326 5.30 6.34 27.35
C ALA A 326 6.29 6.89 26.32
N GLU A 327 6.03 6.64 25.03
CA GLU A 327 6.86 7.15 23.92
C GLU A 327 6.72 8.67 23.81
N LEU A 328 5.50 9.20 23.92
CA LEU A 328 5.24 10.64 23.92
C LEU A 328 5.91 11.35 25.11
N LYS A 329 5.88 10.78 26.31
CA LYS A 329 6.62 11.33 27.47
C LYS A 329 8.14 11.36 27.21
N GLY A 330 8.68 10.35 26.55
CA GLY A 330 10.08 10.32 26.12
C GLY A 330 10.43 11.44 25.13
N ILE A 331 9.53 11.73 24.18
CA ILE A 331 9.68 12.80 23.19
C ILE A 331 9.51 14.18 23.84
N ILE A 332 8.53 14.36 24.73
CA ILE A 332 8.31 15.62 25.48
C ILE A 332 9.58 16.02 26.24
N ARG A 333 10.27 15.05 26.85
CA ARG A 333 11.54 15.32 27.56
C ARG A 333 12.60 15.94 26.65
N GLN A 334 12.55 15.70 25.33
CA GLN A 334 13.50 16.28 24.39
C GLN A 334 13.33 17.80 24.21
N LEU A 335 12.16 18.38 24.53
CA LEU A 335 11.97 19.84 24.51
C LEU A 335 12.98 20.55 25.44
N GLU A 336 13.30 19.94 26.58
CA GLU A 336 14.23 20.47 27.57
C GLU A 336 15.69 20.04 27.34
N LEU A 337 15.91 18.88 26.73
CA LEU A 337 17.25 18.31 26.54
C LEU A 337 17.94 18.84 25.27
N GLU A 338 17.17 19.17 24.23
CA GLU A 338 17.73 19.60 22.95
C GLU A 338 18.30 21.01 23.02
N LYS A 339 19.44 21.20 22.36
CA LYS A 339 20.19 22.46 22.38
C LYS A 339 20.02 23.30 21.12
N THR A 340 19.66 22.66 20.00
CA THR A 340 19.55 23.35 18.71
C THR A 340 18.11 23.69 18.39
N ARG A 341 17.90 24.88 17.82
CA ARG A 341 16.58 25.32 17.33
C ARG A 341 15.97 24.30 16.37
N ARG A 342 16.79 23.75 15.44
CA ARG A 342 16.36 22.73 14.47
C ARG A 342 15.72 21.51 15.15
N ASN A 343 16.35 20.95 16.19
CA ASN A 343 15.84 19.76 16.85
C ASN A 343 14.59 20.07 17.69
N ILE A 344 14.55 21.21 18.38
CA ILE A 344 13.37 21.61 19.16
C ILE A 344 12.14 21.76 18.25
N LEU A 345 12.30 22.35 17.07
CA LEU A 345 11.22 22.43 16.08
C LEU A 345 10.79 21.05 15.57
N ALA A 346 11.73 20.11 15.36
CA ALA A 346 11.40 18.74 14.98
C ALA A 346 10.64 17.99 16.10
N VAL A 347 10.97 18.22 17.37
CA VAL A 347 10.20 17.69 18.51
C VAL A 347 8.76 18.21 18.46
N ALA A 348 8.57 19.50 18.22
CA ALA A 348 7.26 20.10 18.12
C ALA A 348 6.45 19.56 16.94
N ASP A 349 7.08 19.34 15.78
CA ASP A 349 6.44 18.76 14.60
C ASP A 349 5.90 17.35 14.91
N VAL A 350 6.67 16.51 15.62
CA VAL A 350 6.19 15.20 16.08
C VAL A 350 5.01 15.33 17.05
N LEU A 351 5.11 16.22 18.04
CA LEU A 351 4.06 16.39 19.07
C LEU A 351 2.78 17.04 18.52
N SER A 352 2.87 17.80 17.43
CA SER A 352 1.72 18.47 16.80
C SER A 352 0.64 17.49 16.32
N GLY A 353 1.01 16.24 16.02
CA GLY A 353 0.06 15.17 15.67
C GLY A 353 -0.73 14.61 16.86
N TYR A 354 -0.43 15.03 18.10
CA TYR A 354 -0.95 14.43 19.32
C TYR A 354 -1.52 15.47 20.31
N PRO A 355 -2.70 16.06 20.03
CA PRO A 355 -3.36 17.05 20.89
C PRO A 355 -4.00 16.42 22.14
N LEU A 356 -3.23 15.66 22.91
CA LEU A 356 -3.66 15.03 24.17
C LEU A 356 -3.48 16.01 25.34
N PRO A 357 -4.33 16.00 26.38
CA PRO A 357 -4.27 16.98 27.47
C PRO A 357 -2.90 17.11 28.15
N PHE A 358 -2.19 16.00 28.39
CA PHE A 358 -0.87 16.03 29.00
C PHE A 358 0.22 16.57 28.06
N VAL A 359 0.07 16.36 26.74
CA VAL A 359 0.99 16.89 25.71
C VAL A 359 0.80 18.40 25.62
N ILE A 360 -0.46 18.86 25.54
CA ILE A 360 -0.83 20.28 25.54
C ILE A 360 -0.28 20.96 26.80
N PHE A 361 -0.44 20.35 27.97
CA PHE A 361 0.10 20.88 29.23
C PHE A 361 1.62 21.04 29.17
N ALA A 362 2.35 20.00 28.76
CA ALA A 362 3.81 20.05 28.68
C ALA A 362 4.30 21.11 27.69
N ILE A 363 3.67 21.21 26.52
CA ILE A 363 3.98 22.26 25.52
C ILE A 363 3.70 23.65 26.10
N LYS A 364 2.56 23.85 26.77
CA LYS A 364 2.21 25.13 27.40
C LYS A 364 3.26 25.56 28.42
N GLU A 365 3.73 24.65 29.28
CA GLU A 365 4.76 24.95 30.26
C GLU A 365 6.10 25.30 29.60
N TYR A 366 6.48 24.58 28.54
CA TYR A 366 7.70 24.90 27.79
C TYR A 366 7.63 26.27 27.09
N LEU A 367 6.50 26.58 26.45
CA LEU A 367 6.30 27.86 25.76
C LEU A 367 6.36 29.06 26.71
N LYS A 368 5.98 28.90 27.98
CA LYS A 368 6.08 29.96 28.99
C LYS A 368 7.53 30.37 29.27
N ILE A 369 8.47 29.43 29.21
CA ILE A 369 9.87 29.64 29.63
C ILE A 369 10.81 29.90 28.44
N CYS A 370 10.45 29.51 27.23
CA CYS A 370 11.30 29.74 26.06
C CYS A 370 11.31 31.22 25.61
N ASN A 371 12.32 31.61 24.83
CA ASN A 371 12.41 32.96 24.28
C ASN A 371 11.30 33.24 23.25
N ALA A 372 11.02 34.52 23.02
CA ALA A 372 9.92 34.97 22.15
C ALA A 372 9.99 34.43 20.72
N ASP A 373 11.17 34.43 20.10
CA ASP A 373 11.34 33.97 18.72
C ASP A 373 11.04 32.48 18.57
N LEU A 374 11.60 31.66 19.45
CA LEU A 374 11.37 30.21 19.46
C LEU A 374 9.91 29.91 19.82
N MET A 375 9.33 30.64 20.78
CA MET A 375 7.92 30.51 21.14
C MET A 375 7.03 30.68 19.90
N LEU A 376 7.22 31.75 19.13
CA LEU A 376 6.40 32.04 17.96
C LEU A 376 6.55 30.99 16.85
N ASP A 377 7.77 30.49 16.60
CA ASP A 377 7.99 29.41 15.63
C ASP A 377 7.26 28.13 16.05
N LEU A 378 7.34 27.76 17.33
CA LEU A 378 6.65 26.59 17.87
C LEU A 378 5.14 26.75 17.80
N MET A 379 4.62 27.93 18.13
CA MET A 379 3.20 28.24 18.01
C MET A 379 2.70 28.10 16.57
N LEU A 380 3.50 28.49 15.57
CA LEU A 380 3.16 28.29 14.15
C LEU A 380 3.06 26.80 13.80
N ILE A 381 4.00 25.96 14.27
CA ILE A 381 3.94 24.51 14.06
C ILE A 381 2.65 23.94 14.66
N PHE A 382 2.32 24.28 15.91
CA PHE A 382 1.11 23.76 16.56
C PHE A 382 -0.18 24.30 15.95
N ALA A 383 -0.19 25.54 15.45
CA ALA A 383 -1.38 26.15 14.85
C ALA A 383 -1.69 25.61 13.44
N THR A 384 -0.70 25.15 12.67
CA THR A 384 -0.93 24.66 11.29
C THR A 384 -1.70 23.34 11.25
N VAL A 385 -1.51 22.47 12.24
CA VAL A 385 -2.16 21.16 12.36
C VAL A 385 -3.46 21.24 13.17
N ASP A 386 -3.80 22.42 13.69
CA ASP A 386 -4.84 22.56 14.69
C ASP A 386 -6.27 22.44 14.12
N HIS A 387 -6.89 21.28 14.34
CA HIS A 387 -8.30 21.05 14.07
C HIS A 387 -9.22 21.29 15.29
N GLN A 388 -8.69 21.81 16.42
CA GLN A 388 -9.35 22.34 17.66
C GLN A 388 -8.64 21.96 18.98
N GLY A 389 -7.45 21.35 18.94
CA GLY A 389 -6.73 20.84 20.11
C GLY A 389 -5.77 21.83 20.77
N PHE A 390 -5.02 22.61 20.01
CA PHE A 390 -3.97 23.51 20.54
C PHE A 390 -4.42 24.98 20.62
N GLY A 391 -5.35 25.41 19.78
CA GLY A 391 -5.76 26.79 19.60
C GLY A 391 -6.16 27.53 20.88
N PRO A 392 -7.01 26.95 21.77
CA PRO A 392 -7.35 27.60 23.04
C PRO A 392 -6.13 27.90 23.92
N MET A 393 -5.18 26.96 23.99
CA MET A 393 -3.94 27.13 24.76
C MET A 393 -3.04 28.20 24.15
N LEU A 394 -2.90 28.22 22.82
CA LEU A 394 -2.11 29.21 22.10
C LEU A 394 -2.69 30.63 22.23
N ALA A 395 -4.01 30.76 22.13
CA ALA A 395 -4.71 32.03 22.32
C ALA A 395 -4.56 32.57 23.75
N GLU A 396 -4.67 31.70 24.76
CA GLU A 396 -4.41 32.05 26.16
C GLU A 396 -2.98 32.56 26.36
N LEU A 397 -1.98 31.88 25.76
CA LEU A 397 -0.58 32.29 25.84
C LEU A 397 -0.32 33.66 25.19
N LEU A 398 -0.90 33.93 24.01
CA LEU A 398 -0.76 35.25 23.37
C LEU A 398 -1.38 36.36 24.22
N ASN A 399 -2.53 36.11 24.86
CA ASN A 399 -3.16 37.07 25.75
C ASN A 399 -2.32 37.34 26.99
N MET A 400 -1.69 36.31 27.58
CA MET A 400 -0.80 36.48 28.74
C MET A 400 0.52 37.17 28.38
N ARG A 401 1.03 36.97 27.16
CA ARG A 401 2.31 37.49 26.66
C ARG A 401 2.08 38.63 25.67
N SER A 402 1.29 39.62 26.07
CA SER A 402 0.95 40.78 25.22
C SER A 402 2.16 41.56 24.72
N GLU A 403 3.30 41.46 25.41
CA GLU A 403 4.58 42.03 24.99
C GLU A 403 5.15 41.41 23.71
N LEU A 404 4.60 40.30 23.22
CA LEU A 404 4.93 39.72 21.91
C LEU A 404 4.31 40.51 20.76
N ILE A 405 3.29 41.34 21.00
CA ILE A 405 2.63 42.16 19.98
C ILE A 405 3.49 43.41 19.73
N GLN A 406 4.65 43.19 19.11
CA GLN A 406 5.61 44.21 18.70
C GLN A 406 5.80 44.18 17.19
N ILE A 407 6.34 45.28 16.65
CA ILE A 407 6.51 45.48 15.20
C ILE A 407 7.30 44.32 14.55
N GLU A 408 8.34 43.82 15.23
CA GLU A 408 9.19 42.71 14.77
C GLU A 408 8.47 41.33 14.69
N HIS A 409 7.34 41.18 15.37
CA HIS A 409 6.62 39.91 15.51
C HIS A 409 5.27 39.88 14.79
N ILE A 410 4.84 41.00 14.18
CA ILE A 410 3.53 41.15 13.52
C ILE A 410 3.20 39.99 12.59
N GLU A 411 4.16 39.63 11.73
CA GLU A 411 4.01 38.54 10.74
C GLU A 411 3.71 37.20 11.40
N ARG A 412 4.49 36.83 12.42
CA ARG A 412 4.38 35.53 13.08
C ARG A 412 3.13 35.47 13.96
N VAL A 413 2.87 36.51 14.76
CA VAL A 413 1.68 36.60 15.62
C VAL A 413 0.41 36.63 14.78
N GLY A 414 0.37 37.43 13.71
CA GLY A 414 -0.76 37.47 12.80
C GLY A 414 -1.02 36.13 12.12
N LYS A 415 0.03 35.43 11.69
CA LYS A 415 -0.13 34.09 11.10
C LYS A 415 -0.71 33.09 12.09
N VAL A 416 -0.21 33.06 13.33
CA VAL A 416 -0.74 32.22 14.41
C VAL A 416 -2.21 32.54 14.69
N LEU A 417 -2.57 33.82 14.82
CA LEU A 417 -3.97 34.25 15.03
C LEU A 417 -4.88 33.82 13.87
N GLY A 418 -4.43 33.99 12.63
CA GLY A 418 -5.19 33.60 11.44
C GLY A 418 -5.46 32.09 11.38
N LEU A 419 -4.50 31.27 11.81
CA LEU A 419 -4.66 29.82 11.87
C LEU A 419 -5.62 29.40 13.00
N ILE A 420 -5.45 29.94 14.22
CA ILE A 420 -6.28 29.60 15.39
C ILE A 420 -7.75 30.02 15.19
N PHE A 421 -7.96 31.22 14.65
CA PHE A 421 -9.30 31.82 14.52
C PHE A 421 -9.91 31.66 13.13
N LYS A 422 -9.33 30.81 12.26
CA LYS A 422 -9.79 30.63 10.88
C LYS A 422 -11.29 30.32 10.76
N ALA A 423 -11.80 29.47 11.65
CA ALA A 423 -13.21 29.06 11.64
C ALA A 423 -14.15 30.05 12.37
N ARG A 424 -13.62 30.93 13.22
CA ARG A 424 -14.37 31.89 14.05
C ARG A 424 -13.62 33.23 14.08
N PRO A 425 -13.70 34.02 13.00
CA PRO A 425 -12.90 35.23 12.84
C PRO A 425 -13.41 36.42 13.66
N GLU A 426 -14.52 36.30 14.39
CA GLU A 426 -15.21 37.43 15.05
C GLU A 426 -14.28 38.24 15.96
N GLY A 427 -13.42 37.56 16.74
CA GLY A 427 -12.45 38.24 17.60
C GLY A 427 -11.37 39.01 16.82
N ILE A 428 -10.95 38.49 15.66
CA ILE A 428 -9.98 39.15 14.77
C ILE A 428 -10.63 40.37 14.10
N LEU A 429 -11.89 40.25 13.67
CA LEU A 429 -12.63 41.36 13.06
C LEU A 429 -12.84 42.50 14.05
N GLN A 430 -13.18 42.20 15.31
CA GLN A 430 -13.28 43.21 16.37
C GLN A 430 -11.91 43.87 16.68
N GLY A 431 -10.82 43.13 16.53
CA GLY A 431 -9.46 43.63 16.73
C GLY A 431 -9.03 44.72 15.76
N LEU A 432 -9.71 44.87 14.61
CA LEU A 432 -9.44 45.93 13.63
C LEU A 432 -9.68 47.34 14.20
N SER A 433 -10.57 47.48 15.19
CA SER A 433 -10.87 48.76 15.86
C SER A 433 -9.92 49.06 17.04
N SER A 434 -8.92 48.22 17.30
CA SER A 434 -8.03 48.37 18.45
C SER A 434 -7.21 49.68 18.40
N PRO A 435 -7.01 50.39 19.52
CA PRO A 435 -6.16 51.57 19.53
C PRO A 435 -4.67 51.25 19.31
N THR A 436 -4.26 49.99 19.44
CA THR A 436 -2.87 49.56 19.29
C THR A 436 -2.57 49.21 17.84
N MET A 437 -1.74 50.03 17.18
CA MET A 437 -1.33 49.82 15.78
C MET A 437 -0.74 48.43 15.52
N ALA A 438 0.15 47.95 16.40
CA ALA A 438 0.76 46.63 16.26
C ALA A 438 -0.27 45.49 16.28
N PHE A 439 -1.28 45.58 17.16
CA PHE A 439 -2.35 44.59 17.23
C PHE A 439 -3.28 44.65 16.01
N ARG A 440 -3.61 45.86 15.53
CA ARG A 440 -4.36 46.03 14.28
C ARG A 440 -3.64 45.38 13.11
N LEU A 441 -2.32 45.58 12.99
CA LEU A 441 -1.51 44.95 11.95
C LEU A 441 -1.49 43.42 12.08
N CYS A 442 -1.37 42.85 13.29
CA CYS A 442 -1.51 41.41 13.50
C CYS A 442 -2.87 40.88 13.03
N CYS A 443 -3.95 41.61 13.32
CA CYS A 443 -5.30 41.24 12.86
C CYS A 443 -5.39 41.26 11.33
N ILE A 444 -4.83 42.28 10.67
CA ILE A 444 -4.79 42.36 9.21
C ILE A 444 -4.01 41.18 8.61
N VAL A 445 -2.85 40.84 9.15
CA VAL A 445 -2.07 39.66 8.73
C VAL A 445 -2.86 38.37 8.94
N ALA A 446 -3.60 38.25 10.06
CA ALA A 446 -4.46 37.10 10.31
C ALA A 446 -5.55 36.95 9.23
N LEU A 447 -6.12 38.06 8.76
CA LEU A 447 -7.15 38.08 7.72
C LEU A 447 -6.63 37.67 6.35
N GLU A 448 -5.32 37.74 6.08
CA GLU A 448 -4.72 37.24 4.84
C GLU A 448 -4.96 35.72 4.62
N GLN A 449 -5.28 34.97 5.68
CA GLN A 449 -5.53 33.52 5.64
C GLN A 449 -7.02 33.13 5.77
N ILE A 450 -7.92 34.12 5.86
CA ILE A 450 -9.35 33.91 6.16
C ILE A 450 -10.19 34.27 4.94
N GLU A 451 -10.85 33.27 4.37
CA GLU A 451 -11.71 33.40 3.18
C GLU A 451 -13.18 33.55 3.59
N ASP A 452 -13.49 34.61 4.36
CA ASP A 452 -14.85 34.93 4.80
C ASP A 452 -15.27 36.28 4.23
N LYS A 453 -16.46 36.37 3.62
CA LYS A 453 -17.00 37.63 3.06
C LYS A 453 -17.11 38.75 4.10
N ARG A 454 -17.32 38.40 5.38
CA ARG A 454 -17.36 39.36 6.50
C ARG A 454 -16.06 40.13 6.68
N VAL A 455 -14.93 39.56 6.24
CA VAL A 455 -13.62 40.22 6.25
C VAL A 455 -13.64 41.50 5.43
N ALA A 456 -14.21 41.45 4.22
CA ALA A 456 -14.26 42.61 3.34
C ALA A 456 -15.04 43.76 3.97
N PHE A 457 -16.24 43.49 4.52
CA PHE A 457 -17.05 44.50 5.20
C PHE A 457 -16.34 45.06 6.44
N ALA A 458 -15.78 44.21 7.29
CA ALA A 458 -15.09 44.65 8.49
C ALA A 458 -13.86 45.52 8.18
N LEU A 459 -13.10 45.19 7.12
CA LEU A 459 -12.01 46.03 6.65
C LEU A 459 -12.53 47.39 6.17
N MET A 460 -13.54 47.42 5.31
CA MET A 460 -14.11 48.69 4.80
C MET A 460 -14.66 49.58 5.94
N ASP A 461 -15.27 48.99 6.97
CA ASP A 461 -15.84 49.72 8.11
C ASP A 461 -14.78 50.27 9.08
N ASN A 462 -13.58 49.67 9.12
CA ASN A 462 -12.54 50.00 10.12
C ASN A 462 -11.26 50.62 9.53
N LEU A 463 -11.16 50.75 8.21
CA LEU A 463 -10.06 51.41 7.53
C LEU A 463 -10.36 52.89 7.33
N ASN A 464 -9.38 53.73 7.65
CA ASN A 464 -9.44 55.17 7.41
C ASN A 464 -8.32 55.58 6.45
N THR A 465 -8.55 56.54 5.56
CA THR A 465 -7.51 57.12 4.68
C THR A 465 -6.32 57.74 5.44
N ARG A 466 -6.47 57.96 6.75
CA ARG A 466 -5.40 58.42 7.65
C ARG A 466 -4.60 57.31 8.32
N ASP A 467 -4.94 56.04 8.07
CA ASP A 467 -4.15 54.90 8.56
C ASP A 467 -2.75 54.87 7.93
N THR A 468 -1.84 54.12 8.57
CA THR A 468 -0.47 54.01 8.06
C THR A 468 -0.46 53.34 6.68
N PRO A 469 0.51 53.70 5.80
CA PRO A 469 0.63 53.09 4.48
C PRO A 469 0.68 51.55 4.53
N GLU A 470 1.34 50.97 5.54
CA GLU A 470 1.44 49.52 5.72
C GLU A 470 0.08 48.84 5.97
N ILE A 471 -0.79 49.45 6.78
CA ILE A 471 -2.16 48.97 7.04
C ILE A 471 -2.96 49.00 5.74
N LEU A 472 -2.90 50.13 5.04
CA LEU A 472 -3.65 50.34 3.80
C LEU A 472 -3.18 49.41 2.69
N GLU A 473 -1.86 49.24 2.50
CA GLU A 473 -1.30 48.36 1.48
C GLU A 473 -1.75 46.90 1.66
N ARG A 474 -1.68 46.37 2.89
CA ARG A 474 -2.13 44.99 3.18
C ARG A 474 -3.63 44.82 3.04
N ALA A 475 -4.40 45.75 3.59
CA ALA A 475 -5.85 45.70 3.50
C ALA A 475 -6.34 45.73 2.04
N VAL A 476 -5.72 46.56 1.19
CA VAL A 476 -6.02 46.61 -0.25
C VAL A 476 -5.74 45.27 -0.92
N LYS A 477 -4.62 44.59 -0.62
CA LYS A 477 -4.33 43.25 -1.16
C LYS A 477 -5.37 42.20 -0.74
N ILE A 478 -5.88 42.28 0.49
CA ILE A 478 -6.94 41.37 0.96
C ILE A 478 -8.25 41.68 0.22
N LEU A 479 -8.63 42.96 0.14
CA LEU A 479 -9.85 43.41 -0.55
C LEU A 479 -9.83 43.09 -2.05
N ALA A 480 -8.66 43.12 -2.70
CA ALA A 480 -8.49 42.78 -4.11
C ALA A 480 -9.00 41.37 -4.46
N ARG A 481 -8.95 40.42 -3.52
CA ARG A 481 -9.49 39.06 -3.71
C ARG A 481 -11.01 39.06 -3.85
N PHE A 482 -11.70 40.00 -3.20
CA PHE A 482 -13.16 40.13 -3.25
C PHE A 482 -13.64 40.95 -4.45
N PHE A 483 -12.73 41.61 -5.18
CA PHE A 483 -13.04 42.29 -6.45
C PHE A 483 -13.56 41.32 -7.52
N PHE A 484 -13.16 40.05 -7.44
CA PHE A 484 -13.61 38.98 -8.34
C PHE A 484 -14.72 38.11 -7.74
N SER A 485 -15.40 38.57 -6.67
CA SER A 485 -16.49 37.81 -6.07
C SER A 485 -17.70 37.68 -6.99
N ASP A 486 -18.34 36.50 -7.02
CA ASP A 486 -19.63 36.27 -7.68
C ASP A 486 -20.78 37.07 -7.06
N ASP A 487 -20.59 37.55 -5.83
CA ASP A 487 -21.54 38.40 -5.12
C ASP A 487 -21.45 39.84 -5.63
N PHE A 488 -22.31 40.19 -6.59
CA PHE A 488 -22.29 41.48 -7.26
C PHE A 488 -22.39 42.67 -6.29
N ARG A 489 -23.09 42.52 -5.16
CA ARG A 489 -23.21 43.59 -4.15
C ARG A 489 -21.90 43.81 -3.42
N LEU A 490 -21.26 42.71 -3.00
CA LEU A 490 -19.96 42.76 -2.35
C LEU A 490 -18.90 43.32 -3.30
N LYS A 491 -18.88 42.84 -4.55
CA LYS A 491 -17.98 43.34 -5.60
C LYS A 491 -18.13 44.84 -5.82
N GLY A 492 -19.36 45.34 -5.95
CA GLY A 492 -19.64 46.77 -6.09
C GLY A 492 -19.12 47.58 -4.91
N ALA A 493 -19.46 47.17 -3.67
CA ALA A 493 -19.02 47.85 -2.46
C ALA A 493 -17.49 47.91 -2.32
N VAL A 494 -16.80 46.79 -2.60
CA VAL A 494 -15.33 46.73 -2.58
C VAL A 494 -14.73 47.65 -3.65
N THR A 495 -15.31 47.69 -4.84
CA THR A 495 -14.85 48.56 -5.94
C THR A 495 -14.95 50.03 -5.55
N ASP A 496 -16.12 50.47 -5.07
CA ASP A 496 -16.36 51.85 -4.66
C ASP A 496 -15.42 52.26 -3.50
N PHE A 497 -15.19 51.35 -2.55
CA PHE A 497 -14.27 51.58 -1.46
C PHE A 497 -12.83 51.72 -1.93
N LEU A 498 -12.34 50.83 -2.81
CA LEU A 498 -10.99 50.93 -3.36
C LEU A 498 -10.79 52.25 -4.14
N LEU A 499 -11.78 52.68 -4.91
CA LEU A 499 -11.76 53.98 -5.60
C LEU A 499 -11.63 55.15 -4.62
N SER A 500 -12.32 55.08 -3.47
CA SER A 500 -12.27 56.12 -2.43
C SER A 500 -10.89 56.30 -1.78
N LEU A 501 -10.02 55.27 -1.84
CA LEU A 501 -8.66 55.32 -1.31
C LEU A 501 -7.66 56.02 -2.25
N GLY A 502 -8.06 56.30 -3.50
CA GLY A 502 -7.25 57.04 -4.47
C GLY A 502 -5.90 56.37 -4.78
N LEU A 503 -4.82 57.17 -4.86
CA LEU A 503 -3.49 56.69 -5.29
C LEU A 503 -2.85 55.64 -4.34
N VAL A 504 -3.38 55.44 -3.14
CA VAL A 504 -2.86 54.46 -2.17
C VAL A 504 -3.00 53.03 -2.70
N ILE A 505 -3.99 52.76 -3.56
CA ILE A 505 -4.22 51.41 -4.09
C ILE A 505 -3.22 50.99 -5.18
N VAL A 506 -2.51 51.96 -5.79
CA VAL A 506 -1.75 51.74 -7.03
C VAL A 506 -0.66 50.69 -6.84
N LYS A 507 0.20 50.86 -5.83
CA LYS A 507 1.29 49.92 -5.51
C LYS A 507 0.76 48.53 -5.11
N PRO A 508 -0.12 48.37 -4.11
CA PRO A 508 -0.58 47.05 -3.67
C PRO A 508 -1.38 46.29 -4.73
N LEU A 509 -2.18 46.99 -5.56
CA LEU A 509 -2.88 46.34 -6.67
C LEU A 509 -1.94 45.97 -7.81
N SER A 510 -0.91 46.78 -8.11
CA SER A 510 0.10 46.42 -9.13
C SER A 510 0.85 45.15 -8.75
N GLU A 511 1.24 45.01 -7.47
CA GLU A 511 1.86 43.78 -6.96
C GLU A 511 0.88 42.60 -6.98
N PHE A 512 -0.42 42.84 -6.73
CA PHE A 512 -1.43 41.78 -6.81
C PHE A 512 -1.68 41.31 -8.25
N VAL A 513 -1.65 42.22 -9.24
CA VAL A 513 -1.77 41.91 -10.67
C VAL A 513 -0.71 40.90 -11.14
N GLU A 514 0.51 40.95 -10.60
CA GLU A 514 1.58 39.97 -10.91
C GLU A 514 1.22 38.53 -10.53
N THR A 515 0.34 38.36 -9.54
CA THR A 515 -0.06 37.03 -9.03
C THR A 515 -1.21 36.41 -9.81
N ILE A 516 -1.89 37.18 -10.67
CA ILE A 516 -3.08 36.74 -11.40
C ILE A 516 -2.69 36.14 -12.73
N GLU A 517 -3.10 34.89 -12.99
CA GLU A 517 -2.82 34.24 -14.27
C GLU A 517 -3.73 34.73 -15.40
N ASN A 518 -5.00 35.03 -15.11
CA ASN A 518 -6.01 35.43 -16.10
C ASN A 518 -5.80 36.87 -16.61
N ASP A 519 -5.63 37.02 -17.93
CA ASP A 519 -5.41 38.31 -18.58
C ASP A 519 -6.63 39.26 -18.48
N ILE A 520 -7.86 38.73 -18.42
CA ILE A 520 -9.08 39.53 -18.28
C ILE A 520 -9.13 40.16 -16.88
N ASP A 521 -8.82 39.36 -15.86
CA ASP A 521 -8.81 39.80 -14.46
C ASP A 521 -7.67 40.80 -14.20
N ARG A 522 -6.50 40.58 -14.83
CA ARG A 522 -5.41 41.56 -14.82
C ARG A 522 -5.85 42.90 -15.42
N LYS A 523 -6.52 42.87 -16.59
CA LYS A 523 -7.01 44.09 -17.23
C LYS A 523 -8.01 44.84 -16.35
N ALA A 524 -8.94 44.14 -15.69
CA ALA A 524 -9.93 44.77 -14.82
C ALA A 524 -9.30 45.52 -13.63
N LEU A 525 -8.22 45.00 -13.05
CA LEU A 525 -7.47 45.70 -12.00
C LEU A 525 -6.62 46.86 -12.53
N VAL A 526 -6.05 46.72 -13.73
CA VAL A 526 -5.34 47.83 -14.40
C VAL A 526 -6.30 48.99 -14.67
N ASP A 527 -7.49 48.71 -15.20
CA ASP A 527 -8.53 49.72 -15.44
C ASP A 527 -8.93 50.42 -14.11
N LEU A 528 -9.01 49.67 -13.01
CA LEU A 528 -9.25 50.23 -11.67
C LEU A 528 -8.10 51.15 -11.22
N ILE A 529 -6.84 50.75 -11.40
CA ILE A 529 -5.66 51.56 -11.06
C ILE A 529 -5.62 52.85 -11.90
N GLU A 530 -5.90 52.76 -13.20
CA GLU A 530 -5.91 53.92 -14.10
C GLU A 530 -7.04 54.90 -13.76
N SER A 531 -8.19 54.40 -13.29
CA SER A 531 -9.34 55.24 -12.90
C SER A 531 -9.05 56.19 -11.72
N VAL A 532 -8.10 55.83 -10.84
CA VAL A 532 -7.62 56.69 -9.74
C VAL A 532 -6.40 57.52 -10.13
N GLY A 533 -5.99 57.51 -11.40
CA GLY A 533 -4.83 58.23 -11.93
C GLY A 533 -3.49 57.53 -11.71
N GLY A 534 -3.50 56.25 -11.34
CA GLY A 534 -2.30 55.42 -11.25
C GLY A 534 -1.74 55.04 -12.63
N LYS A 535 -0.45 54.68 -12.69
CA LYS A 535 0.19 54.15 -13.89
C LYS A 535 0.75 52.76 -13.59
N VAL A 536 0.43 51.80 -14.45
CA VAL A 536 0.94 50.42 -14.37
C VAL A 536 1.93 50.19 -15.51
N GLU A 537 3.03 49.49 -15.26
CA GLU A 537 3.97 49.15 -16.33
C GLU A 537 3.31 48.24 -17.37
N GLN A 538 3.51 48.53 -18.66
CA GLN A 538 2.96 47.71 -19.76
C GLN A 538 3.49 46.27 -19.78
N SER A 539 4.62 46.00 -19.11
CA SER A 539 5.18 44.67 -18.87
C SER A 539 4.22 43.77 -18.06
N LEU A 540 3.36 44.33 -17.21
CA LEU A 540 2.41 43.57 -16.39
C LEU A 540 1.21 43.06 -17.20
N LEU A 541 0.97 43.66 -18.37
CA LEU A 541 -0.02 43.23 -19.36
C LEU A 541 0.51 42.15 -20.32
N ARG A 542 1.82 41.84 -20.33
CA ARG A 542 2.46 40.90 -21.27
C ARG A 542 3.63 40.12 -20.66
N LYS A 543 3.59 38.78 -20.68
CA LYS A 543 4.75 37.97 -20.24
C LYS A 543 6.00 38.30 -21.06
N LYS A 544 7.10 38.54 -20.35
CA LYS A 544 8.46 38.75 -20.88
C LYS A 544 8.89 37.50 -21.67
N GLY A 545 8.83 37.56 -23.00
CA GLY A 545 9.28 36.46 -23.87
C GLY A 545 8.46 36.22 -25.13
N GLU A 546 7.29 36.82 -25.30
CA GLU A 546 6.52 36.66 -26.53
C GLU A 546 7.10 37.52 -27.65
N GLN A 547 7.94 36.90 -28.48
CA GLN A 547 8.13 37.36 -29.85
C GLN A 547 6.76 37.41 -30.53
N LYS A 548 6.60 38.41 -31.40
CA LYS A 548 5.46 38.60 -32.28
C LYS A 548 5.25 37.32 -33.11
N VAL A 549 4.40 36.41 -32.63
CA VAL A 549 3.97 35.26 -33.43
C VAL A 549 3.16 35.84 -34.57
N VAL A 550 3.78 35.86 -35.75
CA VAL A 550 3.04 35.87 -36.99
C VAL A 550 2.30 34.54 -37.00
N LEU A 551 1.00 34.60 -36.74
CA LEU A 551 0.09 33.47 -36.85
C LEU A 551 0.26 32.87 -38.24
N SER A 552 0.83 31.65 -38.32
CA SER A 552 0.54 30.76 -39.43
C SER A 552 -0.67 29.92 -39.04
N ASP A 553 -1.58 29.73 -39.99
CA ASP A 553 -2.89 29.09 -39.83
C ASP A 553 -2.85 27.72 -39.10
N ASP A 554 -1.71 27.00 -39.15
CA ASP A 554 -1.53 25.68 -38.54
C ASP A 554 -1.67 25.63 -37.00
N HIS A 555 -1.45 26.72 -36.26
CA HIS A 555 -1.55 26.69 -34.78
C HIS A 555 -3.01 26.80 -34.31
N LEU A 556 -3.85 27.50 -35.07
CA LEU A 556 -5.28 27.59 -34.80
C LEU A 556 -5.95 26.23 -35.08
N ASP A 557 -5.53 25.54 -36.14
CA ASP A 557 -6.02 24.20 -36.48
C ASP A 557 -5.63 23.17 -35.42
N ASN A 558 -4.40 23.20 -34.89
CA ASN A 558 -3.98 22.30 -33.81
C ASN A 558 -4.74 22.55 -32.49
N VAL A 559 -5.01 23.81 -32.15
CA VAL A 559 -5.79 24.15 -30.93
C VAL A 559 -7.28 23.83 -31.12
N LEU A 560 -7.82 24.05 -32.31
CA LEU A 560 -9.18 23.66 -32.67
C LEU A 560 -9.34 22.14 -32.76
N GLU A 561 -8.33 21.40 -33.21
CA GLU A 561 -8.32 19.93 -33.19
C GLU A 561 -8.24 19.39 -31.77
N ARG A 562 -7.38 19.94 -30.90
CA ARG A 562 -7.33 19.53 -29.49
C ARG A 562 -8.63 19.85 -28.76
N ARG A 563 -9.26 21.01 -29.05
CA ARG A 563 -10.59 21.35 -28.51
C ARG A 563 -11.69 20.48 -29.10
N LYS A 564 -11.67 20.16 -30.39
CA LYS A 564 -12.61 19.21 -31.02
C LYS A 564 -12.44 17.81 -30.45
N GLN A 565 -11.22 17.35 -30.19
CA GLN A 565 -10.95 16.05 -29.56
C GLN A 565 -11.43 16.01 -28.11
N ALA A 566 -11.16 17.07 -27.33
CA ALA A 566 -11.67 17.18 -25.96
C ALA A 566 -13.20 17.30 -25.91
N MET A 567 -13.82 18.05 -26.84
CA MET A 567 -15.28 18.14 -26.98
C MET A 567 -15.89 16.84 -27.49
N ALA A 568 -15.22 16.09 -28.39
CA ALA A 568 -15.67 14.79 -28.84
C ALA A 568 -15.53 13.71 -27.75
N GLU A 569 -14.49 13.79 -26.90
CA GLU A 569 -14.37 12.99 -25.68
C GLU A 569 -15.49 13.32 -24.69
N LEU A 570 -15.75 14.60 -24.42
CA LEU A 570 -16.86 15.04 -23.56
C LEU A 570 -18.23 14.65 -24.13
N GLU A 571 -18.48 14.82 -25.44
CA GLU A 571 -19.70 14.36 -26.10
C GLU A 571 -19.80 12.83 -26.13
N LYS A 572 -18.68 12.11 -26.11
CA LYS A 572 -18.63 10.66 -25.96
C LYS A 572 -18.96 10.28 -24.51
N TYR A 573 -18.47 11.01 -23.51
CA TYR A 573 -18.88 10.83 -22.11
C TYR A 573 -20.35 11.19 -21.90
N ASP A 574 -20.86 12.26 -22.51
CA ASP A 574 -22.28 12.65 -22.47
C ASP A 574 -23.15 11.65 -23.21
N ARG A 575 -22.71 11.10 -24.34
CA ARG A 575 -23.38 9.98 -25.02
C ARG A 575 -23.33 8.69 -24.19
N ILE A 576 -22.21 8.39 -23.53
CA ILE A 576 -22.09 7.25 -22.60
C ILE A 576 -23.00 7.45 -21.38
N ILE A 577 -23.15 8.67 -20.87
CA ILE A 577 -24.07 9.01 -19.78
C ILE A 577 -25.54 8.93 -20.25
N GLN A 578 -25.82 9.30 -21.50
CA GLN A 578 -27.14 9.15 -22.12
C GLN A 578 -27.48 7.70 -22.50
N GLU A 579 -26.47 6.88 -22.84
CA GLU A 579 -26.61 5.45 -23.17
C GLU A 579 -26.58 4.54 -21.92
N ALA A 580 -26.02 5.02 -20.81
CA ALA A 580 -26.07 4.35 -19.52
C ALA A 580 -27.49 4.46 -18.93
N HIS A 581 -28.27 3.39 -19.05
CA HIS A 581 -29.55 3.28 -18.36
C HIS A 581 -29.36 3.52 -16.86
N THR A 582 -29.83 4.68 -16.37
CA THR A 582 -29.96 4.92 -14.94
C THR A 582 -31.09 4.03 -14.45
N LEU A 583 -30.76 3.03 -13.65
CA LEU A 583 -31.70 2.11 -13.05
C LEU A 583 -31.84 2.46 -11.58
N GLU A 584 -33.04 2.40 -11.04
CA GLU A 584 -33.24 2.41 -9.59
C GLU A 584 -33.10 0.97 -9.10
N LEU A 585 -32.07 0.72 -8.29
CA LEU A 585 -31.80 -0.60 -7.73
C LEU A 585 -31.63 -0.50 -6.22
N THR A 586 -31.79 -1.64 -5.55
CA THR A 586 -31.50 -1.80 -4.13
C THR A 586 -30.14 -2.46 -3.97
N ILE A 587 -29.26 -1.77 -3.25
CA ILE A 587 -27.88 -2.16 -3.01
C ILE A 587 -27.75 -2.68 -1.59
N MET A 588 -27.24 -3.90 -1.45
CA MET A 588 -26.97 -4.55 -0.18
C MET A 588 -25.46 -4.76 -0.03
N PHE A 589 -24.91 -4.29 1.09
CA PHE A 589 -23.57 -4.63 1.55
C PHE A 589 -23.65 -5.56 2.75
N THR A 590 -22.77 -6.55 2.77
CA THR A 590 -22.58 -7.45 3.92
C THR A 590 -21.13 -7.42 4.36
N ASP A 591 -20.86 -7.59 5.65
CA ASP A 591 -19.49 -7.64 6.20
C ASP A 591 -19.45 -8.53 7.44
N VAL A 592 -18.37 -9.29 7.65
CA VAL A 592 -18.26 -10.17 8.83
C VAL A 592 -17.56 -9.43 9.96
N LYS A 593 -18.31 -9.14 11.02
CA LYS A 593 -17.79 -8.43 12.19
C LYS A 593 -16.72 -9.28 12.88
N GLY A 594 -15.53 -8.69 13.05
CA GLY A 594 -14.40 -9.33 13.70
C GLY A 594 -13.52 -10.16 12.76
N TYR A 595 -13.80 -10.20 11.45
CA TYR A 595 -12.97 -10.87 10.45
C TYR A 595 -11.51 -10.47 10.53
N THR A 596 -11.20 -9.16 10.59
CA THR A 596 -9.82 -8.66 10.69
C THR A 596 -9.09 -9.12 11.96
N ALA A 597 -9.82 -9.28 13.07
CA ALA A 597 -9.25 -9.74 14.34
C ALA A 597 -9.04 -11.27 14.34
N PHE A 598 -9.96 -12.01 13.71
CA PHE A 598 -9.86 -13.45 13.50
C PHE A 598 -8.70 -13.78 12.54
N SER A 599 -8.63 -13.12 11.38
CA SER A 599 -7.60 -13.35 10.36
C SER A 599 -6.18 -13.02 10.85
N ALA A 600 -6.04 -12.16 11.85
CA ALA A 600 -4.76 -11.82 12.47
C ALA A 600 -4.23 -12.92 13.42
N LYS A 601 -5.10 -13.82 13.91
CA LYS A 601 -4.75 -14.88 14.87
C LYS A 601 -4.89 -16.29 14.30
N ALA A 602 -5.73 -16.46 13.29
CA ALA A 602 -6.00 -17.73 12.64
C ALA A 602 -4.94 -18.07 11.57
N SER A 603 -4.75 -19.36 11.31
CA SER A 603 -3.98 -19.85 10.17
C SER A 603 -4.67 -19.51 8.85
N LEU A 604 -3.91 -19.45 7.75
CA LEU A 604 -4.46 -19.18 6.42
C LEU A 604 -5.52 -20.22 6.01
N SER A 605 -5.36 -21.48 6.43
CA SER A 605 -6.35 -22.55 6.21
C SER A 605 -7.68 -22.29 6.92
N GLU A 606 -7.65 -21.76 8.15
CA GLU A 606 -8.86 -21.45 8.92
C GLU A 606 -9.60 -20.25 8.33
N VAL A 607 -8.88 -19.21 7.90
CA VAL A 607 -9.46 -18.06 7.18
C VAL A 607 -10.12 -18.51 5.87
N MET A 608 -9.47 -19.36 5.08
CA MET A 608 -10.04 -19.87 3.83
C MET A 608 -11.25 -20.78 4.08
N SER A 609 -11.22 -21.59 5.14
CA SER A 609 -12.37 -22.43 5.53
C SER A 609 -13.57 -21.58 5.96
N MET A 610 -13.34 -20.54 6.75
CA MET A 610 -14.38 -19.60 7.18
C MET A 610 -15.00 -18.86 5.99
N LEU A 611 -14.18 -18.33 5.08
CA LEU A 611 -14.67 -17.65 3.86
C LEU A 611 -15.49 -18.60 2.97
N LYS A 612 -15.08 -19.87 2.88
CA LYS A 612 -15.82 -20.89 2.14
C LYS A 612 -17.19 -21.16 2.78
N GLN A 613 -17.24 -21.34 4.10
CA GLN A 613 -18.49 -21.55 4.83
C GLN A 613 -19.43 -20.34 4.73
N HIS A 614 -18.88 -19.13 4.80
CA HIS A 614 -19.61 -17.90 4.55
C HIS A 614 -20.27 -17.92 3.16
N ASP A 615 -19.52 -18.22 2.10
CA ASP A 615 -20.05 -18.26 0.74
C ASP A 615 -21.12 -19.35 0.56
N GLU A 616 -20.89 -20.54 1.11
CA GLU A 616 -21.83 -21.68 1.07
C GLU A 616 -23.18 -21.37 1.73
N ILE A 617 -23.20 -20.51 2.76
CA ILE A 617 -24.44 -20.07 3.43
C ILE A 617 -25.13 -18.95 2.63
N MET A 618 -24.35 -17.99 2.15
CA MET A 618 -24.87 -16.74 1.59
C MET A 618 -25.40 -16.90 0.17
N MET A 619 -24.62 -17.52 -0.73
CA MET A 619 -24.91 -17.56 -2.16
C MET A 619 -26.29 -18.17 -2.47
N PRO A 620 -26.70 -19.32 -1.90
CA PRO A 620 -28.01 -19.90 -2.20
C PRO A 620 -29.19 -19.03 -1.78
N ILE A 621 -29.04 -18.26 -0.69
CA ILE A 621 -30.11 -17.38 -0.18
C ILE A 621 -30.24 -16.13 -1.06
N ILE A 622 -29.10 -15.58 -1.50
CA ILE A 622 -29.05 -14.43 -2.40
C ILE A 622 -29.71 -14.79 -3.73
N GLU A 623 -29.31 -15.90 -4.34
CA GLU A 623 -29.88 -16.39 -5.60
C GLU A 623 -31.37 -16.69 -5.49
N LYS A 624 -31.81 -17.34 -4.39
CA LYS A 624 -33.23 -17.65 -4.14
C LYS A 624 -34.12 -16.41 -4.11
N HIS A 625 -33.60 -15.27 -3.68
CA HIS A 625 -34.34 -13.99 -3.63
C HIS A 625 -34.04 -13.09 -4.83
N SER A 626 -33.45 -13.63 -5.90
CA SER A 626 -33.13 -12.88 -7.13
C SER A 626 -32.13 -11.74 -6.90
N GLY A 627 -31.23 -11.89 -5.92
CA GLY A 627 -30.09 -11.00 -5.74
C GLY A 627 -28.96 -11.37 -6.69
N LYS A 628 -28.30 -10.36 -7.26
CA LYS A 628 -27.11 -10.55 -8.10
C LYS A 628 -25.88 -10.06 -7.34
N ILE A 629 -24.92 -10.96 -7.12
CA ILE A 629 -23.62 -10.59 -6.54
C ILE A 629 -22.83 -9.84 -7.61
N VAL A 630 -22.52 -8.58 -7.35
CA VAL A 630 -21.72 -7.74 -8.25
C VAL A 630 -20.24 -8.03 -8.04
N LYS A 631 -19.80 -8.03 -6.77
CA LYS A 631 -18.42 -8.38 -6.40
C LYS A 631 -18.29 -8.82 -4.95
N LYS A 632 -17.24 -9.61 -4.69
CA LYS A 632 -16.79 -10.00 -3.36
C LYS A 632 -15.56 -9.18 -2.98
N ILE A 633 -15.54 -8.61 -1.78
CA ILE A 633 -14.46 -7.79 -1.25
C ILE A 633 -14.00 -8.43 0.07
N GLY A 634 -13.08 -9.39 -0.01
CA GLY A 634 -12.67 -10.16 1.18
C GLY A 634 -13.82 -11.02 1.71
N ASP A 635 -14.30 -10.72 2.90
CA ASP A 635 -15.45 -11.32 3.58
C ASP A 635 -16.78 -10.56 3.33
N ALA A 636 -16.74 -9.46 2.58
CA ALA A 636 -17.89 -8.65 2.23
C ALA A 636 -18.47 -8.98 0.84
N PHE A 637 -19.79 -8.85 0.69
CA PHE A 637 -20.46 -8.90 -0.61
C PHE A 637 -21.13 -7.58 -0.96
N LEU A 638 -21.01 -7.18 -2.23
CA LEU A 638 -21.86 -6.18 -2.87
C LEU A 638 -22.90 -6.89 -3.73
N ILE A 639 -24.16 -6.71 -3.37
CA ILE A 639 -25.30 -7.40 -3.98
C ILE A 639 -26.32 -6.37 -4.45
N ILE A 640 -26.90 -6.58 -5.61
CA ILE A 640 -27.99 -5.74 -6.13
C ILE A 640 -29.28 -6.54 -6.25
N PHE A 641 -30.40 -5.87 -6.00
CA PHE A 641 -31.75 -6.37 -6.18
C PHE A 641 -32.56 -5.34 -6.96
N GLU A 642 -33.48 -5.80 -7.79
CA GLU A 642 -34.44 -4.92 -8.48
C GLU A 642 -35.54 -4.41 -7.54
N GLN A 643 -35.79 -5.11 -6.42
CA GLN A 643 -36.86 -4.78 -5.49
C GLN A 643 -36.36 -4.72 -4.04
N PRO A 644 -36.64 -3.63 -3.31
CA PRO A 644 -36.29 -3.49 -1.89
C PRO A 644 -36.76 -4.65 -1.01
N ALA A 645 -37.99 -5.11 -1.21
CA ALA A 645 -38.58 -6.21 -0.44
C ALA A 645 -37.78 -7.53 -0.58
N LYS A 646 -37.22 -7.80 -1.76
CA LYS A 646 -36.39 -9.00 -2.00
C LYS A 646 -35.07 -8.91 -1.25
N ALA A 647 -34.45 -7.73 -1.21
CA ALA A 647 -33.24 -7.49 -0.43
C ALA A 647 -33.47 -7.71 1.06
N LEU A 648 -34.59 -7.20 1.60
CA LEU A 648 -34.96 -7.40 3.01
C LEU A 648 -35.22 -8.88 3.34
N LEU A 649 -35.98 -9.59 2.48
CA LEU A 649 -36.24 -11.03 2.67
C LEU A 649 -34.94 -11.85 2.63
N ALA A 650 -34.03 -11.53 1.71
CA ALA A 650 -32.72 -12.15 1.63
C ALA A 650 -31.91 -11.90 2.91
N ALA A 651 -31.84 -10.65 3.37
CA ALA A 651 -31.12 -10.27 4.58
C ALA A 651 -31.67 -10.97 5.83
N ILE A 652 -33.00 -11.05 5.98
CA ILE A 652 -33.67 -11.77 7.07
C ILE A 652 -33.33 -13.26 7.03
N ALA A 653 -33.42 -13.89 5.85
CA ALA A 653 -33.13 -15.29 5.68
C ALA A 653 -31.65 -15.61 5.97
N ILE A 654 -30.73 -14.75 5.54
CA ILE A 654 -29.30 -14.82 5.84
C ILE A 654 -29.07 -14.81 7.35
N GLN A 655 -29.63 -13.81 8.04
CA GLN A 655 -29.43 -13.67 9.49
C GLN A 655 -29.99 -14.86 10.27
N ARG A 656 -31.17 -15.37 9.90
CA ARG A 656 -31.75 -16.58 10.51
C ARG A 656 -30.89 -17.82 10.28
N ARG A 657 -30.41 -18.02 9.05
CA ARG A 657 -29.58 -19.18 8.70
C ARG A 657 -28.22 -19.15 9.41
N LEU A 658 -27.64 -17.96 9.57
CA LEU A 658 -26.41 -17.75 10.35
C LEU A 658 -26.64 -18.01 11.83
N LYS A 659 -27.78 -17.55 12.39
CA LYS A 659 -28.16 -17.84 13.78
C LYS A 659 -28.25 -19.35 14.03
N GLU A 660 -28.91 -20.09 13.14
CA GLU A 660 -28.98 -21.55 13.20
C GLU A 660 -27.60 -22.19 13.11
N HIS A 661 -26.78 -21.78 12.14
CA HIS A 661 -25.42 -22.30 11.98
C HIS A 661 -24.57 -22.09 13.24
N ASN A 662 -24.64 -20.89 13.83
CA ASN A 662 -23.87 -20.52 15.01
C ASN A 662 -24.28 -21.27 16.30
N THR A 663 -25.45 -21.92 16.33
CA THR A 663 -25.84 -22.77 17.48
C THR A 663 -25.01 -24.05 17.60
N SER A 664 -24.53 -24.57 16.46
CA SER A 664 -23.71 -25.78 16.37
C SER A 664 -22.21 -25.52 16.23
N THR A 665 -21.79 -24.25 16.29
CA THR A 665 -20.41 -23.80 16.02
C THR A 665 -19.79 -23.21 17.29
N SER A 666 -18.51 -23.50 17.52
CA SER A 666 -17.74 -22.94 18.65
C SER A 666 -17.67 -21.41 18.56
N GLU A 667 -17.58 -20.75 19.72
CA GLU A 667 -17.69 -19.28 19.81
C GLU A 667 -16.66 -18.54 18.94
N GLU A 668 -15.46 -19.09 18.80
CA GLU A 668 -14.36 -18.55 17.99
C GLU A 668 -14.58 -18.67 16.48
N HIS A 669 -15.53 -19.50 16.03
CA HIS A 669 -15.82 -19.75 14.62
C HIS A 669 -17.22 -19.29 14.20
N ARG A 670 -17.94 -18.58 15.09
CA ARG A 670 -19.28 -18.06 14.77
C ARG A 670 -19.18 -16.95 13.72
N LEU A 671 -20.05 -17.02 12.72
CA LEU A 671 -20.17 -16.01 11.67
C LEU A 671 -21.17 -14.94 12.10
N ALA A 672 -20.67 -13.73 12.39
CA ALA A 672 -21.50 -12.60 12.79
C ALA A 672 -21.51 -11.55 11.67
N LEU A 673 -22.61 -11.48 10.93
CA LEU A 673 -22.71 -10.61 9.75
C LEU A 673 -23.49 -9.34 10.09
N ARG A 674 -23.01 -8.20 9.58
CA ARG A 674 -23.78 -6.96 9.53
C ARG A 674 -24.22 -6.70 8.09
N ILE A 675 -25.44 -6.19 7.92
CA ILE A 675 -26.04 -5.98 6.60
C ILE A 675 -26.56 -4.55 6.51
N ALA A 676 -26.22 -3.85 5.42
CA ALA A 676 -26.78 -2.53 5.11
C ALA A 676 -27.43 -2.49 3.73
N ILE A 677 -28.57 -1.83 3.63
CA ILE A 677 -29.38 -1.78 2.40
C ILE A 677 -29.82 -0.34 2.08
N ASN A 678 -29.51 0.12 0.86
CA ASN A 678 -29.96 1.41 0.35
C ASN A 678 -30.56 1.26 -1.05
N THR A 679 -31.61 2.01 -1.36
CA THR A 679 -32.24 2.05 -2.70
C THR A 679 -32.01 3.41 -3.33
N GLY A 680 -31.70 3.43 -4.62
CA GLY A 680 -31.59 4.66 -5.38
C GLY A 680 -31.05 4.46 -6.79
N SER A 681 -30.90 5.56 -7.52
CA SER A 681 -30.43 5.58 -8.90
C SER A 681 -28.96 5.17 -9.00
N VAL A 682 -28.68 4.22 -9.88
CA VAL A 682 -27.35 3.71 -10.17
C VAL A 682 -27.15 3.52 -11.67
N ILE A 683 -25.88 3.54 -12.06
CA ILE A 683 -25.41 3.23 -13.41
C ILE A 683 -24.79 1.83 -13.38
N CYS A 684 -25.33 0.92 -14.20
CA CYS A 684 -24.79 -0.42 -14.37
C CYS A 684 -23.90 -0.50 -15.62
N ARG A 685 -22.67 -1.01 -15.49
CA ARG A 685 -21.74 -1.18 -16.62
C ARG A 685 -20.97 -2.48 -16.51
N GLU A 686 -20.99 -3.30 -17.57
CA GLU A 686 -20.07 -4.43 -17.87
C GLU A 686 -19.74 -5.45 -16.74
N ASN A 687 -20.42 -5.38 -15.58
CA ASN A 687 -20.34 -6.18 -14.34
C ASN A 687 -20.07 -5.39 -13.03
N ASP A 688 -20.18 -4.05 -13.02
CA ASP A 688 -20.12 -3.24 -11.79
C ASP A 688 -21.28 -2.24 -11.72
N VAL A 689 -21.48 -1.66 -10.53
CA VAL A 689 -22.53 -0.68 -10.23
C VAL A 689 -21.94 0.58 -9.62
N PHE A 690 -22.33 1.74 -10.15
CA PHE A 690 -21.81 3.04 -9.74
C PHE A 690 -22.94 4.01 -9.41
N GLY A 691 -22.69 4.95 -8.51
CA GLY A 691 -23.62 6.01 -8.16
C GLY A 691 -23.68 6.28 -6.66
N ASP A 692 -24.31 7.39 -6.30
CA ASP A 692 -24.42 7.83 -4.90
C ASP A 692 -25.12 6.80 -4.03
N ALA A 693 -26.08 6.05 -4.59
CA ALA A 693 -26.79 5.01 -3.86
C ALA A 693 -25.86 3.87 -3.38
N VAL A 694 -24.80 3.55 -4.13
CA VAL A 694 -23.77 2.56 -3.75
C VAL A 694 -22.91 3.11 -2.62
N ASN A 695 -22.51 4.38 -2.71
CA ASN A 695 -21.71 5.05 -1.69
C ASN A 695 -22.46 5.14 -0.35
N VAL A 696 -23.75 5.48 -0.39
CA VAL A 696 -24.61 5.48 0.81
C VAL A 696 -24.68 4.08 1.43
N ALA A 697 -24.94 3.04 0.64
CA ALA A 697 -25.04 1.66 1.13
C ALA A 697 -23.75 1.19 1.82
N SER A 698 -22.59 1.44 1.20
CA SER A 698 -21.27 1.09 1.77
C SER A 698 -20.97 1.82 3.07
N ARG A 699 -21.46 3.06 3.25
CA ARG A 699 -21.27 3.81 4.50
C ARG A 699 -22.25 3.44 5.59
N LEU A 700 -23.46 3.02 5.23
CA LEU A 700 -24.43 2.47 6.19
C LEU A 700 -23.97 1.16 6.83
N GLU A 701 -23.20 0.35 6.10
CA GLU A 701 -22.60 -0.89 6.61
C GLU A 701 -21.72 -0.65 7.85
N GLY A 702 -20.99 0.47 7.89
CA GLY A 702 -20.19 0.85 9.06
C GLY A 702 -20.99 1.19 10.33
N ILE A 703 -22.29 1.42 10.22
CA ILE A 703 -23.18 1.76 11.34
C ILE A 703 -23.92 0.52 11.87
N ALA A 704 -24.09 -0.50 11.04
CA ALA A 704 -24.75 -1.75 11.43
C ALA A 704 -23.88 -2.57 12.38
N ASP A 705 -24.48 -3.05 13.48
CA ASP A 705 -23.83 -4.00 14.38
C ASP A 705 -23.99 -5.46 13.90
N ALA A 706 -23.25 -6.38 14.54
CA ALA A 706 -23.34 -7.80 14.24
C ALA A 706 -24.76 -8.34 14.46
N GLY A 707 -25.30 -9.03 13.45
CA GLY A 707 -26.68 -9.52 13.47
C GLY A 707 -27.70 -8.46 13.10
N GLU A 708 -27.30 -7.23 12.79
CA GLU A 708 -28.25 -6.18 12.40
C GLU A 708 -28.42 -6.07 10.89
N ILE A 709 -29.60 -5.59 10.51
CA ILE A 709 -29.95 -5.19 9.15
C ILE A 709 -30.35 -3.72 9.23
N VAL A 710 -29.52 -2.84 8.69
CA VAL A 710 -29.76 -1.39 8.68
C VAL A 710 -30.17 -0.95 7.28
N ILE A 711 -31.23 -0.15 7.17
CA ILE A 711 -31.74 0.37 5.91
C ILE A 711 -31.84 1.88 5.94
N SER A 712 -31.70 2.53 4.79
CA SER A 712 -31.93 3.96 4.64
C SER A 712 -33.42 4.32 4.60
N GLU A 713 -33.74 5.60 4.81
CA GLU A 713 -35.08 6.14 4.59
C GLU A 713 -35.60 5.86 3.16
N ALA A 714 -34.73 5.96 2.15
CA ALA A 714 -35.07 5.67 0.76
C ALA A 714 -35.53 4.22 0.56
N THR A 715 -34.92 3.25 1.25
CA THR A 715 -35.39 1.86 1.23
C THR A 715 -36.66 1.68 2.05
N SER A 716 -36.75 2.31 3.24
CA SER A 716 -37.88 2.15 4.15
C SER A 716 -39.22 2.62 3.56
N THR A 717 -39.19 3.66 2.73
CA THR A 717 -40.37 4.25 2.09
C THR A 717 -40.91 3.40 0.94
N GLN A 718 -40.12 2.43 0.46
CA GLN A 718 -40.46 1.55 -0.66
C GLN A 718 -40.82 0.12 -0.23
N VAL A 719 -40.90 -0.16 1.07
CA VAL A 719 -41.27 -1.48 1.60
C VAL A 719 -42.53 -1.39 2.46
N ASP A 720 -43.32 -2.47 2.44
CA ASP A 720 -44.57 -2.53 3.18
C ASP A 720 -44.32 -2.72 4.69
N ALA A 721 -44.66 -1.69 5.47
CA ALA A 721 -44.52 -1.70 6.93
C ALA A 721 -45.45 -2.69 7.65
N THR A 722 -46.42 -3.30 6.95
CA THR A 722 -47.24 -4.41 7.49
C THR A 722 -46.53 -5.76 7.41
N ILE A 723 -45.53 -5.87 6.53
CA ILE A 723 -44.75 -7.10 6.30
C ILE A 723 -43.42 -7.05 7.06
N PHE A 724 -42.77 -5.89 7.09
CA PHE A 724 -41.46 -5.70 7.72
C PHE A 724 -41.58 -4.80 8.95
N GLU A 725 -41.13 -5.30 10.10
CA GLU A 725 -41.03 -4.50 11.32
C GLU A 725 -39.77 -3.63 11.26
N LEU A 726 -39.97 -2.32 11.09
CA LEU A 726 -38.91 -1.32 10.97
C LEU A 726 -38.82 -0.48 12.26
N LEU A 727 -37.69 -0.54 12.93
CA LEU A 727 -37.41 0.22 14.15
C LEU A 727 -36.54 1.44 13.82
N PRO A 728 -36.89 2.66 14.27
CA PRO A 728 -36.05 3.84 14.05
C PRO A 728 -34.63 3.64 14.59
N HIS A 729 -33.62 3.95 13.77
CA HIS A 729 -32.19 3.81 14.12
C HIS A 729 -31.42 5.14 14.04
N GLY A 730 -32.15 6.27 14.04
CA GLY A 730 -31.60 7.61 14.14
C GLY A 730 -31.19 8.24 12.80
N GLU A 731 -30.58 9.43 12.88
CA GLU A 731 -30.02 10.16 11.75
C GLU A 731 -28.49 10.13 11.81
N HIS A 732 -27.86 9.70 10.72
CA HIS A 732 -26.42 9.54 10.65
C HIS A 732 -25.81 10.44 9.58
N LYS A 733 -24.81 11.23 9.97
CA LYS A 733 -24.03 12.03 9.02
C LYS A 733 -22.90 11.16 8.43
N LEU A 734 -23.09 10.73 7.19
CA LEU A 734 -22.14 9.86 6.49
C LEU A 734 -21.03 10.70 5.85
N LYS A 735 -19.79 10.19 5.87
CA LYS A 735 -18.63 10.87 5.27
C LYS A 735 -18.84 11.09 3.77
N GLY A 736 -18.79 12.35 3.33
CA GLY A 736 -18.94 12.72 1.91
C GLY A 736 -20.38 12.89 1.43
N ILE A 737 -21.37 12.80 2.33
CA ILE A 737 -22.79 13.04 2.01
C ILE A 737 -23.25 14.29 2.77
N GLU A 738 -23.75 15.30 2.05
CA GLU A 738 -24.07 16.61 2.63
C GLU A 738 -25.22 16.56 3.64
N LYS A 739 -26.25 15.76 3.36
CA LYS A 739 -27.46 15.63 4.19
C LYS A 739 -27.38 14.39 5.10
N PRO A 740 -27.73 14.51 6.40
CA PRO A 740 -27.88 13.35 7.27
C PRO A 740 -28.88 12.34 6.68
N VAL A 741 -28.56 11.05 6.80
CA VAL A 741 -29.42 9.97 6.32
C VAL A 741 -30.15 9.37 7.52
N LYS A 742 -31.49 9.41 7.48
CA LYS A 742 -32.33 8.67 8.43
C LYS A 742 -32.23 7.17 8.17
N THR A 743 -32.08 6.38 9.23
CA THR A 743 -31.92 4.94 9.14
C THR A 743 -32.92 4.20 10.01
N PHE A 744 -33.20 2.95 9.62
CA PHE A 744 -34.10 2.04 10.32
C PHE A 744 -33.41 0.68 10.47
N ARG A 745 -33.66 0.00 11.56
CA ARG A 745 -33.26 -1.40 11.77
C ARG A 745 -34.44 -2.31 11.44
N VAL A 746 -34.20 -3.37 10.67
CA VAL A 746 -35.21 -4.39 10.38
C VAL A 746 -35.17 -5.45 11.48
N ALA A 747 -36.31 -5.73 12.12
CA ALA A 747 -36.44 -6.85 13.05
C ALA A 747 -36.68 -8.17 12.28
N TRP A 748 -36.04 -9.26 12.71
CA TRP A 748 -35.97 -10.52 11.94
C TRP A 748 -36.01 -11.78 12.80
#